data_AF-A0A1E5NY85-F1
#
_entry.id   AF-A0A1E5NY85-F1
#
_cell.length_a   1.000
_cell.length_b   1.000
_cell.length_c   1.000
_cell.angle_alpha   90.00
_cell.angle_beta   90.00
_cell.angle_gamma   90.00
#
_symmetry.space_group_name_H-M   'P 1'
#
loop_
_entity.id
_entity.type
_entity.pdbx_description
1 polymer ?
#
loop_
_entity_poly.entity_id
_entity_poly.type
_entity_poly.pdbx_seq_one_letter_code
_entity_poly.pdbx_strand_id
1 'polypeptide(L)'
;MWSEVSVDLDGQAPQWVTPPPGEIDKGKMLRWRDEQSQSWPHLAFAAPLPQHRNAAAGRYPWVLLEGFAWDIAVAGLMLVAARRLQRAATSDRCRKAAWGLQAAAWIAFLLALQGVLVRPGYMMVQEFVDHPVVDHYQDRVVWLVVSLTGLALIAFGRPRRSITWAAFAAAVLSALPVLWPPWFGLPWKFQNADFWPERIGSLWLAAAAAALVFLWLLGVAAALQRIAAASWGRSNDHRMRLHGIGFGLAEVSVTAGIWSLIAAYRFWERLSWLSSTKFENPQGVTYDEGVTDELIDFLVWFGLDWATLVWTANWVISAVALLFALRARALATGASPFAPPKQDRLLILLFFPVAVAPAYGWYAGVPATVLSLLLNLAAVTLLLHLGVRHARLTREVAANTGLNELLTPQDRSHFLQAAGRHRELHAQLRRLEKGQHDEEVLNRASIERMLDRLHRWRVSPFIARPAGLPSRVRLPQSVSPIDVVLCWGPHTSWWDNARETARTAGWLGVPATCVMFWAWSIKDGSWAIVMEQRVGLLAAMYHAGSWQITWMAGGFLLGALWRILPGRQGPTKALFVTLAIAAPVLVHLGLVAMTGQARGVADLGCALLLLVLTITGIRIDVVSFTHERPYWRSPIDLLLSVYQMRHVSVQVAYLLAQVAVVLAIWSQVTSGPDPSQMPHDKSP
;
A
#
# COMPACT_ATOMS: atom_id res chain seq x y z
N MET A 1 -25.72 -14.28 46.51
CA MET A 1 -26.99 -13.58 46.20
C MET A 1 -26.63 -12.29 45.52
N TRP A 2 -27.23 -12.03 44.37
CA TRP A 2 -27.12 -10.77 43.64
C TRP A 2 -28.46 -10.06 43.80
N SER A 3 -28.50 -8.77 44.09
CA SER A 3 -29.76 -8.03 44.27
C SER A 3 -30.42 -7.68 42.94
N GLU A 4 -29.61 -7.42 41.92
CA GLU A 4 -30.03 -7.06 40.58
C GLU A 4 -28.93 -7.46 39.59
N VAL A 5 -29.31 -8.11 38.50
CA VAL A 5 -28.44 -8.28 37.34
C VAL A 5 -29.04 -7.44 36.23
N SER A 6 -28.21 -6.64 35.57
CA SER A 6 -28.61 -5.90 34.39
C SER A 6 -27.62 -6.15 33.26
N VAL A 7 -28.14 -6.43 32.07
CA VAL A 7 -27.35 -6.65 30.87
C VAL A 7 -27.81 -5.66 29.82
N ASP A 8 -26.92 -4.76 29.43
CA ASP A 8 -27.10 -3.92 28.25
C ASP A 8 -26.72 -4.74 27.01
N LEU A 9 -27.68 -4.90 26.11
CA LEU A 9 -27.57 -5.67 24.88
C LEU A 9 -26.97 -4.86 23.74
N ASP A 10 -26.76 -3.54 23.91
CA ASP A 10 -26.29 -2.61 22.88
C ASP A 10 -27.05 -2.76 21.54
N GLY A 11 -28.35 -3.11 21.62
CA GLY A 11 -29.23 -3.31 20.47
C GLY A 11 -29.25 -4.72 19.83
N GLN A 12 -28.53 -5.72 20.36
CA GLN A 12 -28.62 -7.10 19.86
C GLN A 12 -29.65 -7.94 20.63
N ALA A 13 -30.67 -8.45 19.94
CA ALA A 13 -31.63 -9.37 20.56
C ALA A 13 -30.96 -10.73 20.88
N PRO A 14 -31.06 -11.25 22.11
CA PRO A 14 -30.57 -12.58 22.44
C PRO A 14 -31.42 -13.65 21.75
N GLN A 15 -30.79 -14.76 21.34
CA GLN A 15 -31.45 -15.92 20.75
C GLN A 15 -32.35 -16.63 21.76
N TRP A 16 -31.90 -16.72 23.01
CA TRP A 16 -32.71 -17.16 24.14
C TRP A 16 -32.13 -16.64 25.45
N VAL A 17 -33.01 -16.52 26.45
CA VAL A 17 -32.70 -15.99 27.78
C VAL A 17 -33.38 -16.85 28.83
N THR A 18 -32.63 -17.33 29.82
CA THR A 18 -33.17 -18.13 30.93
C THR A 18 -32.47 -17.81 32.24
N PRO A 19 -33.20 -17.48 33.33
CA PRO A 19 -34.65 -17.29 33.38
C PRO A 19 -35.09 -16.02 32.64
N PRO A 20 -36.37 -15.86 32.27
CA PRO A 20 -36.87 -14.66 31.62
C PRO A 20 -36.59 -13.41 32.48
N PRO A 21 -36.23 -12.27 31.87
CA PRO A 21 -35.97 -11.03 32.59
C PRO A 21 -37.25 -10.48 33.21
N GLY A 22 -37.15 -9.91 34.40
CA GLY A 22 -38.27 -9.27 35.10
C GLY A 22 -38.62 -7.89 34.53
N GLU A 23 -37.65 -7.21 33.90
CA GLU A 23 -37.85 -5.93 33.22
C GLU A 23 -37.05 -5.89 31.91
N ILE A 24 -37.67 -5.38 30.85
CA ILE A 24 -37.05 -5.17 29.54
C ILE A 24 -37.20 -3.69 29.18
N ASP A 25 -36.13 -2.90 29.30
CA ASP A 25 -36.16 -1.48 28.92
C ASP A 25 -35.86 -1.35 27.41
N LYS A 26 -36.92 -1.06 26.64
CA LYS A 26 -36.86 -0.75 25.19
C LYS A 26 -36.11 -1.78 24.33
N GLY A 27 -36.07 -3.04 24.78
CA GLY A 27 -35.34 -4.12 24.09
C GLY A 27 -33.81 -3.99 24.13
N LYS A 28 -33.27 -3.04 24.90
CA LYS A 28 -31.83 -2.81 25.03
C LYS A 28 -31.26 -3.25 26.36
N MET A 29 -32.04 -3.16 27.45
CA MET A 29 -31.57 -3.56 28.77
C MET A 29 -32.46 -4.67 29.33
N LEU A 30 -31.86 -5.79 29.69
CA LEU A 30 -32.53 -6.88 30.40
C LEU A 30 -32.17 -6.81 31.88
N ARG A 31 -33.18 -6.87 32.76
CA ARG A 31 -32.96 -6.86 34.22
C ARG A 31 -33.63 -8.02 34.91
N TRP A 32 -32.93 -8.56 35.90
CA TRP A 32 -33.42 -9.58 36.82
C TRP A 32 -33.29 -9.03 38.25
N ARG A 33 -34.35 -9.18 39.06
CA ARG A 33 -34.36 -8.81 40.47
C ARG A 33 -34.69 -10.03 41.33
N ASP A 34 -34.00 -10.12 42.46
CA ASP A 34 -33.90 -11.31 43.32
C ASP A 34 -35.15 -11.53 44.19
N GLU A 35 -36.28 -11.84 43.56
CA GLU A 35 -37.42 -12.42 44.27
C GLU A 35 -37.83 -13.81 43.76
N GLN A 36 -37.31 -14.29 42.60
CA GLN A 36 -37.83 -15.53 41.98
C GLN A 36 -36.81 -16.49 41.33
N SER A 37 -35.51 -16.19 41.23
CA SER A 37 -34.59 -17.07 40.48
C SER A 37 -33.42 -17.60 41.32
N GLN A 38 -33.40 -18.92 41.56
CA GLN A 38 -32.26 -19.63 42.16
C GLN A 38 -31.06 -19.81 41.20
N SER A 39 -31.20 -19.51 39.91
CA SER A 39 -30.17 -19.72 38.88
C SER A 39 -29.68 -18.41 38.26
N TRP A 40 -28.40 -18.35 37.90
CA TRP A 40 -27.82 -17.24 37.15
C TRP A 40 -28.51 -17.06 35.78
N PRO A 41 -28.69 -15.82 35.30
CA PRO A 41 -29.20 -15.58 33.96
C PRO A 41 -28.19 -16.04 32.90
N HIS A 42 -28.67 -16.91 32.02
CA HIS A 42 -27.99 -17.38 30.84
C HIS A 42 -28.58 -16.68 29.62
N LEU A 43 -27.72 -15.98 28.88
CA LEU A 43 -28.05 -15.38 27.60
C LEU A 43 -27.25 -16.10 26.52
N ALA A 44 -27.91 -16.51 25.45
CA ALA A 44 -27.24 -16.94 24.24
C ALA A 44 -27.53 -15.96 23.12
N PHE A 45 -26.50 -15.59 22.38
CA PHE A 45 -26.60 -14.74 21.21
C PHE A 45 -26.44 -15.60 19.95
N ALA A 46 -27.32 -15.40 18.98
CA ALA A 46 -27.06 -15.89 17.63
C ALA A 46 -26.00 -14.96 17.04
N ALA A 47 -24.77 -15.47 16.87
CA ALA A 47 -23.76 -14.72 16.15
C ALA A 47 -24.35 -14.32 14.78
N PRO A 48 -24.29 -13.03 14.38
CA PRO A 48 -24.70 -12.60 13.06
C PRO A 48 -24.16 -13.57 11.99
N LEU A 49 -24.96 -13.89 10.97
CA LEU A 49 -24.57 -14.82 9.91
C LEU A 49 -23.12 -14.63 9.39
N PRO A 50 -22.60 -13.38 9.22
CA PRO A 50 -21.21 -13.16 8.84
C PRO A 50 -20.19 -13.62 9.89
N GLN A 51 -20.46 -13.42 11.18
CA GLN A 51 -19.61 -13.88 12.28
C GLN A 51 -19.65 -15.41 12.41
N HIS A 52 -20.84 -16.02 12.29
CA HIS A 52 -20.98 -17.47 12.27
C HIS A 52 -20.23 -18.08 11.07
N ARG A 53 -20.35 -17.48 9.87
CA ARG A 53 -19.60 -17.92 8.69
C ARG A 53 -18.10 -17.68 8.84
N ASN A 54 -17.66 -16.56 9.41
CA ASN A 54 -16.24 -16.34 9.73
C ASN A 54 -15.71 -17.43 10.67
N ALA A 55 -16.45 -17.76 11.73
CA ALA A 55 -16.08 -18.80 12.67
C ALA A 55 -16.04 -20.18 12.01
N ALA A 56 -16.99 -20.49 11.13
CA ALA A 56 -17.00 -21.73 10.35
C ALA A 56 -15.86 -21.76 9.31
N ALA A 57 -15.56 -20.63 8.67
CA ALA A 57 -14.52 -20.52 7.65
C ALA A 57 -13.11 -20.74 8.22
N GLY A 58 -12.88 -20.35 9.47
CA GLY A 58 -11.62 -20.65 10.18
C GLY A 58 -11.34 -22.14 10.36
N ARG A 59 -12.33 -23.02 10.17
CA ARG A 59 -12.17 -24.47 10.25
C ARG A 59 -11.77 -25.11 8.93
N TYR A 60 -11.86 -24.39 7.81
CA TYR A 60 -11.70 -24.98 6.49
C TYR A 60 -10.38 -24.56 5.85
N PRO A 61 -9.46 -25.50 5.60
CA PRO A 61 -8.11 -25.14 5.19
C PRO A 61 -8.04 -24.63 3.73
N TRP A 62 -9.04 -24.90 2.89
CA TRP A 62 -9.12 -24.29 1.54
C TRP A 62 -9.45 -22.79 1.56
N VAL A 63 -10.17 -22.31 2.58
CA VAL A 63 -10.39 -20.87 2.80
C VAL A 63 -9.04 -20.20 3.02
N LEU A 64 -8.15 -20.85 3.75
CA LEU A 64 -6.83 -20.30 3.96
C LEU A 64 -5.97 -20.32 2.69
N LEU A 65 -6.06 -21.36 1.85
CA LEU A 65 -5.36 -21.44 0.56
C LEU A 65 -5.75 -20.30 -0.39
N GLU A 66 -7.01 -19.90 -0.41
CA GLU A 66 -7.47 -18.77 -1.21
C GLU A 66 -6.91 -17.41 -0.70
N GLY A 67 -6.55 -17.32 0.59
CA GLY A 67 -5.77 -16.20 1.13
C GLY A 67 -4.43 -15.97 0.40
N PHE A 68 -3.80 -17.04 -0.12
CA PHE A 68 -2.52 -16.99 -0.84
C PHE A 68 -2.66 -16.93 -2.36
N ALA A 69 -3.88 -17.09 -2.88
CA ALA A 69 -4.13 -17.12 -4.32
C ALA A 69 -3.69 -15.82 -5.00
N TRP A 70 -3.77 -14.67 -4.30
CA TRP A 70 -3.28 -13.40 -4.80
C TRP A 70 -1.76 -13.39 -5.01
N ASP A 71 -0.97 -13.83 -4.03
CA ASP A 71 0.49 -13.87 -4.15
C ASP A 71 0.93 -14.83 -5.25
N ILE A 72 0.29 -16.00 -5.33
CA ILE A 72 0.56 -17.00 -6.37
C ILE A 72 0.23 -16.44 -7.75
N ALA A 73 -0.92 -15.78 -7.90
CA ALA A 73 -1.33 -15.15 -9.16
C ALA A 73 -0.37 -14.01 -9.56
N VAL A 74 0.00 -13.14 -8.63
CA VAL A 74 0.98 -12.06 -8.86
C VAL A 74 2.34 -12.62 -9.26
N ALA A 75 2.84 -13.63 -8.54
CA ALA A 75 4.10 -14.30 -8.88
C ALA A 75 4.04 -14.93 -10.28
N GLY A 76 2.96 -15.64 -10.62
CA GLY A 76 2.75 -16.20 -11.96
C GLY A 76 2.75 -15.13 -13.05
N LEU A 77 2.05 -14.01 -12.83
CA LEU A 77 2.02 -12.88 -13.77
C LEU A 77 3.40 -12.21 -13.90
N MET A 78 4.16 -12.07 -12.81
CA MET A 78 5.54 -11.57 -12.84
C MET A 78 6.46 -12.50 -13.63
N LEU A 79 6.32 -13.83 -13.52
CA LEU A 79 7.06 -14.79 -14.34
C LEU A 79 6.73 -14.64 -15.83
N VAL A 80 5.45 -14.44 -16.17
CA VAL A 80 5.03 -14.17 -17.55
C VAL A 80 5.63 -12.85 -18.06
N ALA A 81 5.60 -11.79 -17.25
CA ALA A 81 6.20 -10.51 -17.58
C ALA A 81 7.72 -10.61 -17.76
N ALA A 82 8.41 -11.36 -16.89
CA ALA A 82 9.84 -11.62 -16.99
C ALA A 82 10.19 -12.36 -18.30
N ARG A 83 9.44 -13.41 -18.66
CA ARG A 83 9.64 -14.13 -19.93
C ARG A 83 9.43 -13.23 -21.14
N ARG A 84 8.40 -12.39 -21.14
CA ARG A 84 8.15 -11.41 -22.22
C ARG A 84 9.27 -10.39 -22.31
N LEU A 85 9.75 -9.90 -21.16
CA LEU A 85 10.87 -8.96 -21.09
C LEU A 85 12.18 -9.59 -21.60
N GLN A 86 12.46 -10.85 -21.28
CA GLN A 86 13.62 -11.59 -21.80
C GLN A 86 13.57 -11.69 -23.33
N ARG A 87 12.41 -12.05 -23.90
CA ARG A 87 12.23 -12.17 -25.36
C ARG A 87 12.37 -10.82 -26.08
N ALA A 88 11.96 -9.74 -25.44
CA ALA A 88 12.03 -8.39 -26.00
C ALA A 88 13.32 -7.62 -25.62
N ALA A 89 14.27 -8.27 -24.93
CA ALA A 89 15.45 -7.60 -24.40
C ALA A 89 16.45 -7.28 -25.52
N THR A 90 16.60 -6.00 -25.82
CA THR A 90 17.62 -5.48 -26.75
C THR A 90 18.95 -5.16 -26.08
N SER A 91 18.99 -5.17 -24.74
CA SER A 91 20.17 -4.83 -23.93
C SER A 91 20.38 -5.80 -22.79
N ASP A 92 21.65 -5.93 -22.36
CA ASP A 92 22.02 -6.76 -21.21
C ASP A 92 21.32 -6.33 -19.92
N ARG A 93 21.10 -5.02 -19.76
CA ARG A 93 20.33 -4.45 -18.64
C ARG A 93 18.89 -4.96 -18.61
N CYS A 94 18.21 -5.04 -19.75
CA CYS A 94 16.85 -5.58 -19.82
C CYS A 94 16.81 -7.07 -19.47
N ARG A 95 17.80 -7.86 -19.94
CA ARG A 95 17.92 -9.29 -19.58
C ARG A 95 18.11 -9.45 -18.07
N LYS A 96 19.05 -8.71 -17.49
CA LYS A 96 19.30 -8.72 -16.04
C LYS A 96 18.07 -8.30 -15.23
N ALA A 97 17.36 -7.26 -15.65
CA ALA A 97 16.14 -6.84 -14.99
C ALA A 97 15.02 -7.90 -15.05
N ALA A 98 14.92 -8.63 -16.16
CA ALA A 98 14.00 -9.75 -16.26
C ALA A 98 14.36 -10.92 -15.33
N TRP A 99 15.65 -11.22 -15.17
CA TRP A 99 16.12 -12.16 -14.14
C TRP A 99 15.78 -11.69 -12.73
N GLY A 100 15.96 -10.39 -12.44
CA GLY A 100 15.56 -9.80 -11.16
C GLY A 100 14.06 -9.94 -10.88
N LEU A 101 13.23 -9.73 -11.91
CA LEU A 101 11.78 -9.90 -11.81
C LEU A 101 11.38 -11.37 -11.61
N GLN A 102 12.00 -12.29 -12.35
CA GLN A 102 11.80 -13.73 -12.18
C GLN A 102 12.18 -14.19 -10.77
N ALA A 103 13.30 -13.68 -10.25
CA ALA A 103 13.72 -14.00 -8.90
C ALA A 103 12.76 -13.45 -7.84
N ALA A 104 12.29 -12.21 -7.99
CA ALA A 104 11.30 -11.64 -7.09
C ALA A 104 9.99 -12.45 -7.10
N ALA A 105 9.57 -12.96 -8.26
CA ALA A 105 8.41 -13.85 -8.35
C ALA A 105 8.61 -15.16 -7.58
N TRP A 106 9.80 -15.77 -7.65
CA TRP A 106 10.12 -16.97 -6.86
C TRP A 106 10.22 -16.69 -5.37
N ILE A 107 10.74 -15.52 -4.98
CA ILE A 107 10.73 -15.08 -3.58
C ILE A 107 9.27 -14.93 -3.11
N ALA A 108 8.43 -14.22 -3.87
CA ALA A 108 7.03 -14.04 -3.54
C ALA A 108 6.30 -15.38 -3.40
N PHE A 109 6.57 -16.32 -4.30
CA PHE A 109 6.05 -17.69 -4.22
C PHE A 109 6.54 -18.43 -2.97
N LEU A 110 7.83 -18.32 -2.63
CA LEU A 110 8.40 -18.91 -1.41
C LEU A 110 7.75 -18.33 -0.15
N LEU A 111 7.49 -17.02 -0.11
CA LEU A 111 6.84 -16.35 1.01
C LEU A 111 5.37 -16.77 1.15
N ALA A 112 4.66 -16.90 0.02
CA ALA A 112 3.30 -17.43 0.02
C ALA A 112 3.28 -18.88 0.53
N LEU A 113 4.20 -19.72 0.05
CA LEU A 113 4.34 -21.11 0.50
C LEU A 113 4.67 -21.19 2.00
N GLN A 114 5.57 -20.34 2.49
CA GLN A 114 5.86 -20.24 3.92
C GLN A 114 4.60 -19.93 4.72
N GLY A 115 3.82 -18.92 4.29
CA GLY A 115 2.56 -18.58 4.94
C GLY A 115 1.56 -19.75 4.94
N VAL A 116 1.49 -20.52 3.85
CA VAL A 116 0.67 -21.74 3.75
C VAL A 116 1.16 -22.84 4.68
N LEU A 117 2.48 -23.04 4.81
CA LEU A 117 3.03 -24.09 5.66
C LEU A 117 2.87 -23.79 7.15
N VAL A 118 3.06 -22.53 7.53
CA VAL A 118 3.14 -22.12 8.93
C VAL A 118 1.77 -22.12 9.63
N ARG A 119 0.68 -21.74 8.94
CA ARG A 119 -0.65 -21.61 9.57
C ARG A 119 -1.70 -22.59 9.01
N PRO A 120 -2.01 -22.60 7.70
CA PRO A 120 -2.95 -23.56 7.12
C PRO A 120 -2.46 -25.01 7.16
N GLY A 121 -1.20 -25.23 6.81
CA GLY A 121 -0.59 -26.55 6.85
C GLY A 121 -0.62 -27.13 8.26
N TYR A 122 -0.41 -26.28 9.27
CA TYR A 122 -0.59 -26.64 10.66
C TYR A 122 -2.04 -27.06 10.99
N MET A 123 -3.02 -26.21 10.66
CA MET A 123 -4.43 -26.50 10.90
C MET A 123 -4.89 -27.79 10.20
N MET A 124 -4.42 -28.03 8.97
CA MET A 124 -4.64 -29.30 8.27
C MET A 124 -4.04 -30.48 9.04
N VAL A 125 -2.80 -30.38 9.50
CA VAL A 125 -2.15 -31.47 10.25
C VAL A 125 -2.87 -31.75 11.57
N GLN A 126 -3.32 -30.72 12.30
CA GLN A 126 -4.12 -30.89 13.52
C GLN A 126 -5.44 -31.63 13.27
N GLU A 127 -6.06 -31.45 12.10
CA GLU A 127 -7.32 -32.13 11.75
C GLU A 127 -7.12 -33.64 11.49
N PHE A 128 -5.90 -34.06 11.09
CA PHE A 128 -5.60 -35.44 10.68
C PHE A 128 -4.70 -36.22 11.65
N VAL A 129 -4.00 -35.56 12.56
CA VAL A 129 -3.00 -36.18 13.46
C VAL A 129 -3.39 -35.89 14.91
N ASP A 130 -3.26 -36.89 15.78
CA ASP A 130 -3.54 -36.76 17.21
C ASP A 130 -2.91 -35.49 17.82
N HIS A 131 -3.77 -34.65 18.40
CA HIS A 131 -3.48 -33.35 18.99
C HIS A 131 -2.17 -33.24 19.80
N PRO A 132 -1.86 -34.13 20.77
CA PRO A 132 -0.75 -33.89 21.70
C PRO A 132 0.64 -33.90 21.07
N VAL A 133 0.83 -34.58 19.94
CA VAL A 133 2.14 -34.61 19.26
C VAL A 133 2.34 -33.35 18.42
N VAL A 134 1.28 -32.91 17.73
CA VAL A 134 1.33 -31.77 16.81
C VAL A 134 1.55 -30.47 17.58
N ASP A 135 0.83 -30.29 18.70
CA ASP A 135 0.95 -29.12 19.56
C ASP A 135 2.36 -29.00 20.16
N HIS A 136 3.04 -30.13 20.44
CA HIS A 136 4.39 -30.13 21.05
C HIS A 136 5.51 -29.65 20.12
N TYR A 137 5.34 -29.79 18.80
CA TYR A 137 6.39 -29.45 17.83
C TYR A 137 6.08 -28.23 16.97
N GLN A 138 4.86 -27.68 17.04
CA GLN A 138 4.42 -26.58 16.20
C GLN A 138 5.40 -25.42 16.21
N ASP A 139 5.70 -24.90 17.41
CA ASP A 139 6.51 -23.70 17.54
C ASP A 139 7.90 -23.91 16.94
N ARG A 140 8.48 -25.08 17.20
CA ARG A 140 9.80 -25.45 16.67
C ARG A 140 9.80 -25.48 15.15
N VAL A 141 8.76 -26.02 14.53
CA VAL A 141 8.61 -26.05 13.08
C VAL A 141 8.46 -24.64 12.52
N VAL A 142 7.65 -23.79 13.14
CA VAL A 142 7.47 -22.40 12.70
C VAL A 142 8.79 -21.64 12.73
N TRP A 143 9.52 -21.68 13.85
CA TRP A 143 10.83 -21.03 13.97
C TRP A 143 11.83 -21.54 12.95
N LEU A 144 11.92 -22.86 12.74
CA LEU A 144 12.78 -23.46 11.72
C LEU A 144 12.43 -22.97 10.32
N VAL A 145 11.15 -23.02 9.93
CA VAL A 145 10.69 -22.61 8.59
C VAL A 145 11.00 -21.13 8.35
N VAL A 146 10.75 -20.27 9.35
CA VAL A 146 11.01 -18.83 9.25
C VAL A 146 12.52 -18.54 9.17
N SER A 147 13.35 -19.20 9.97
CA SER A 147 14.81 -19.06 9.92
C SER A 147 15.39 -19.57 8.59
N LEU A 148 14.92 -20.72 8.09
CA LEU A 148 15.34 -21.28 6.81
C LEU A 148 14.95 -20.35 5.64
N THR A 149 13.80 -19.69 5.71
CA THR A 149 13.40 -18.72 4.69
C THR A 149 14.31 -17.49 4.69
N GLY A 150 14.66 -16.97 5.88
CA GLY A 150 15.66 -15.90 6.01
C GLY A 150 17.02 -16.29 5.42
N LEU A 151 17.49 -17.51 5.70
CA LEU A 151 18.72 -18.06 5.11
C LEU A 151 18.62 -18.23 3.59
N ALA A 152 17.46 -18.68 3.07
CA ALA A 152 17.23 -18.80 1.63
C ALA A 152 17.31 -17.44 0.93
N LEU A 153 16.80 -16.37 1.55
CA LEU A 153 16.94 -15.00 1.05
C LEU A 153 18.39 -14.52 1.04
N ILE A 154 19.18 -14.87 2.08
CA ILE A 154 20.63 -14.58 2.13
C ILE A 154 21.36 -15.35 1.02
N ALA A 155 21.11 -16.64 0.88
CA ALA A 155 21.70 -17.48 -0.16
C ALA A 155 21.35 -16.96 -1.56
N PHE A 156 20.11 -16.51 -1.74
CA PHE A 156 19.68 -15.81 -2.94
C PHE A 156 20.41 -14.48 -3.13
N GLY A 157 20.55 -13.63 -2.11
CA GLY A 157 21.25 -12.35 -2.22
C GLY A 157 22.74 -12.49 -2.58
N ARG A 158 23.36 -13.64 -2.24
CA ARG A 158 24.80 -13.91 -2.40
C ARG A 158 25.68 -12.77 -1.85
N PRO A 159 25.50 -12.35 -0.58
CA PRO A 159 26.29 -11.28 0.00
C PRO A 159 27.76 -11.71 0.23
N ARG A 160 28.58 -10.80 0.77
CA ARG A 160 29.97 -11.12 1.13
C ARG A 160 30.02 -12.15 2.28
N ARG A 161 31.13 -12.89 2.38
CA ARG A 161 31.33 -13.93 3.41
C ARG A 161 31.06 -13.44 4.84
N SER A 162 31.47 -12.22 5.19
CA SER A 162 31.19 -11.63 6.52
C SER A 162 29.70 -11.57 6.85
N ILE A 163 28.88 -11.21 5.87
CA ILE A 163 27.42 -11.11 6.02
C ILE A 163 26.78 -12.49 6.07
N THR A 164 27.29 -13.44 5.29
CA THR A 164 26.88 -14.85 5.39
C THR A 164 27.17 -15.43 6.77
N TRP A 165 28.33 -15.14 7.35
CA TRP A 165 28.65 -15.56 8.71
C TRP A 165 27.75 -14.91 9.76
N ALA A 166 27.47 -13.61 9.64
CA ALA A 166 26.53 -12.92 10.53
C ALA A 166 25.11 -13.51 10.42
N ALA A 167 24.64 -13.81 9.21
CA ALA A 167 23.36 -14.47 8.98
C ALA A 167 23.33 -15.89 9.58
N PHE A 168 24.42 -16.65 9.43
CA PHE A 168 24.52 -17.98 10.03
C PHE A 168 24.49 -17.91 11.55
N ALA A 169 25.24 -17.00 12.16
CA ALA A 169 25.21 -16.78 13.61
C ALA A 169 23.80 -16.38 14.10
N ALA A 170 23.10 -15.50 13.38
CA ALA A 170 21.73 -15.11 13.69
C ALA A 170 20.72 -16.27 13.52
N ALA A 171 20.91 -17.12 12.51
CA ALA A 171 20.09 -18.32 12.33
C ALA A 171 20.30 -19.34 13.45
N VAL A 172 21.55 -19.53 13.88
CA VAL A 172 21.88 -20.39 15.03
C VAL A 172 21.28 -19.82 16.32
N LEU A 173 21.44 -18.51 16.56
CA LEU A 173 20.91 -17.85 17.76
C LEU A 173 19.37 -17.84 17.82
N SER A 174 18.69 -17.75 16.67
CA SER A 174 17.22 -17.83 16.62
C SER A 174 16.70 -19.27 16.78
N ALA A 175 17.42 -20.28 16.26
CA ALA A 175 16.96 -21.66 16.30
C ALA A 175 17.31 -22.39 17.61
N LEU A 176 18.50 -22.15 18.17
CA LEU A 176 19.00 -22.96 19.31
C LEU A 176 18.10 -22.91 20.56
N PRO A 177 17.60 -21.74 21.02
CA PRO A 177 16.71 -21.68 22.19
C PRO A 177 15.41 -22.45 22.00
N VAL A 178 14.96 -22.60 20.75
CA VAL A 178 13.71 -23.29 20.41
C VAL A 178 13.94 -24.80 20.23
N LEU A 179 15.09 -25.20 19.70
CA LEU A 179 15.43 -26.61 19.46
C LEU A 179 15.97 -27.32 20.71
N TRP A 180 16.69 -26.60 21.57
CA TRP A 180 17.24 -27.10 22.84
C TRP A 180 16.84 -26.21 24.03
N PRO A 181 15.54 -26.11 24.36
CA PRO A 181 15.06 -25.21 25.42
C PRO A 181 15.79 -25.34 26.77
N PRO A 182 16.09 -26.56 27.29
CA PRO A 182 16.68 -26.70 28.63
C PRO A 182 18.07 -26.07 28.77
N TRP A 183 18.83 -25.96 27.67
CA TRP A 183 20.18 -25.36 27.70
C TRP A 183 20.14 -23.85 27.91
N PHE A 184 18.98 -23.24 27.67
CA PHE A 184 18.73 -21.82 27.80
C PHE A 184 17.84 -21.50 29.00
N GLY A 185 17.56 -22.48 29.87
CA GLY A 185 16.68 -22.32 31.02
C GLY A 185 15.19 -22.25 30.66
N LEU A 186 14.79 -22.88 29.54
CA LEU A 186 13.39 -22.99 29.11
C LEU A 186 12.87 -24.42 29.30
N PRO A 187 11.59 -24.59 29.67
CA PRO A 187 10.99 -25.92 29.82
C PRO A 187 10.88 -26.62 28.45
N TRP A 188 10.98 -27.94 28.43
CA TRP A 188 10.97 -28.71 27.17
C TRP A 188 9.67 -28.52 26.36
N LYS A 189 8.56 -28.30 27.06
CA LYS A 189 7.23 -28.11 26.48
C LYS A 189 6.85 -26.65 26.30
N PHE A 190 7.74 -25.70 26.64
CA PHE A 190 7.38 -24.28 26.80
C PHE A 190 6.16 -24.06 27.73
N GLN A 191 5.84 -25.06 28.57
CA GLN A 191 4.69 -25.14 29.47
C GLN A 191 5.14 -25.81 30.76
N ASN A 192 4.58 -25.37 31.89
CA ASN A 192 4.84 -25.82 33.26
C ASN A 192 6.30 -25.60 33.69
N ALA A 193 6.57 -24.42 34.24
CA ALA A 193 7.85 -24.06 34.84
C ALA A 193 8.08 -24.72 36.21
N ASP A 194 8.07 -26.05 36.29
CA ASP A 194 8.13 -26.69 37.62
C ASP A 194 9.44 -26.41 38.40
N PHE A 195 10.57 -25.93 37.82
CA PHE A 195 11.85 -25.90 38.58
C PHE A 195 13.02 -25.02 38.09
N TRP A 196 12.87 -23.96 37.29
CA TRP A 196 14.04 -23.31 36.62
C TRP A 196 14.20 -21.82 36.92
N PRO A 197 15.43 -21.25 36.94
CA PRO A 197 15.65 -19.80 37.11
C PRO A 197 14.99 -18.98 35.98
N GLU A 198 13.80 -18.50 36.30
CA GLU A 198 12.67 -18.16 35.42
C GLU A 198 12.93 -16.99 34.45
N ARG A 199 13.88 -16.11 34.77
CA ARG A 199 14.12 -14.86 34.00
C ARG A 199 15.14 -15.00 32.87
N ILE A 200 15.96 -16.06 32.88
CA ILE A 200 17.04 -16.20 31.88
C ILE A 200 16.49 -16.73 30.55
N GLY A 201 15.52 -17.65 30.60
CA GLY A 201 14.93 -18.25 29.40
C GLY A 201 14.19 -17.25 28.50
N SER A 202 13.41 -16.35 29.10
CA SER A 202 12.69 -15.31 28.36
C SER A 202 13.62 -14.32 27.66
N LEU A 203 14.74 -13.95 28.28
CA LEU A 203 15.77 -13.13 27.65
C LEU A 203 16.39 -13.83 26.44
N TRP A 204 16.61 -15.14 26.50
CA TRP A 204 17.10 -15.92 25.35
C TRP A 204 16.07 -15.99 24.22
N LEU A 205 14.77 -16.15 24.52
CA LEU A 205 13.71 -16.10 23.51
C LEU A 205 13.59 -14.71 22.86
N ALA A 206 13.72 -13.63 23.63
CA ALA A 206 13.75 -12.28 23.09
C ALA A 206 14.99 -12.03 22.21
N ALA A 207 16.14 -12.57 22.61
CA ALA A 207 17.36 -12.54 21.80
C ALA A 207 17.20 -13.37 20.51
N ALA A 208 16.52 -14.52 20.58
CA ALA A 208 16.17 -15.35 19.43
C ALA A 208 15.23 -14.60 18.47
N ALA A 209 14.22 -13.89 18.99
CA ALA A 209 13.31 -13.04 18.22
C ALA A 209 14.08 -11.91 17.51
N ALA A 210 14.97 -11.21 18.22
CA ALA A 210 15.84 -10.21 17.62
C ALA A 210 16.73 -10.81 16.53
N ALA A 211 17.34 -11.97 16.76
CA ALA A 211 18.17 -12.65 15.78
C ALA A 211 17.38 -13.07 14.53
N LEU A 212 16.14 -13.51 14.71
CA LEU A 212 15.22 -13.87 13.62
C LEU A 212 14.87 -12.66 12.74
N VAL A 213 14.51 -11.54 13.37
CA VAL A 213 14.24 -10.27 12.68
C VAL A 213 15.48 -9.82 11.92
N PHE A 214 16.65 -9.87 12.55
CA PHE A 214 17.91 -9.47 11.93
C PHE A 214 18.25 -10.32 10.70
N LEU A 215 18.14 -11.65 10.82
CA LEU A 215 18.34 -12.59 9.73
C LEU A 215 17.46 -12.25 8.52
N TRP A 216 16.18 -11.96 8.78
CA TRP A 216 15.22 -11.61 7.75
C TRP A 216 15.50 -10.27 7.09
N LEU A 217 15.71 -9.21 7.87
CA LEU A 217 16.02 -7.89 7.34
C LEU A 217 17.30 -7.93 6.50
N LEU A 218 18.31 -8.67 6.94
CA LEU A 218 19.54 -8.88 6.19
C LEU A 218 19.30 -9.67 4.90
N GLY A 219 18.46 -10.71 4.94
CA GLY A 219 18.05 -11.49 3.79
C GLY A 219 17.33 -10.67 2.73
N VAL A 220 16.32 -9.89 3.14
CA VAL A 220 15.56 -8.98 2.27
C VAL A 220 16.49 -7.91 1.68
N ALA A 221 17.35 -7.29 2.49
CA ALA A 221 18.30 -6.29 2.01
C ALA A 221 19.26 -6.88 0.96
N ALA A 222 19.79 -8.09 1.19
CA ALA A 222 20.66 -8.78 0.24
C ALA A 222 19.92 -9.14 -1.06
N ALA A 223 18.69 -9.64 -0.96
CA ALA A 223 17.85 -9.96 -2.11
C ALA A 223 17.50 -8.72 -2.94
N LEU A 224 17.05 -7.63 -2.30
CA LEU A 224 16.75 -6.36 -2.94
C LEU A 224 17.99 -5.75 -3.59
N GLN A 225 19.15 -5.82 -2.94
CA GLN A 225 20.41 -5.36 -3.53
C GLN A 225 20.75 -6.16 -4.80
N ARG A 226 20.55 -7.47 -4.81
CA ARG A 226 20.77 -8.31 -5.99
C ARG A 226 19.82 -7.94 -7.13
N ILE A 227 18.54 -7.73 -6.83
CA ILE A 227 17.53 -7.27 -7.81
C ILE A 227 17.90 -5.87 -8.34
N ALA A 228 18.30 -4.95 -7.46
CA ALA A 228 18.69 -3.59 -7.81
C ALA A 228 19.94 -3.56 -8.71
N ALA A 229 20.97 -4.34 -8.36
CA ALA A 229 22.22 -4.43 -9.11
C ALA A 229 21.99 -4.88 -10.55
N ALA A 230 20.99 -5.74 -10.78
CA ALA A 230 20.61 -6.19 -12.11
C ALA A 230 20.14 -5.03 -13.02
N SER A 231 19.49 -4.01 -12.44
CA SER A 231 18.97 -2.85 -13.18
C SER A 231 19.99 -1.73 -13.41
N TRP A 232 20.95 -1.53 -12.49
CA TRP A 232 21.87 -0.40 -12.55
C TRP A 232 22.99 -0.59 -13.58
N GLY A 233 23.27 -1.82 -13.99
CA GLY A 233 24.24 -2.13 -15.05
C GLY A 233 25.69 -1.73 -14.74
N ARG A 234 26.00 -1.33 -13.50
CA ARG A 234 27.37 -1.05 -13.05
C ARG A 234 27.95 -2.29 -12.39
N SER A 235 29.18 -2.64 -12.79
CA SER A 235 29.94 -3.73 -12.20
C SER A 235 30.36 -3.38 -10.77
N ASN A 236 30.04 -4.24 -9.81
CA ASN A 236 30.57 -4.41 -8.44
C ASN A 236 30.82 -3.22 -7.48
N ASP A 237 31.05 -1.98 -7.91
CA ASP A 237 31.49 -0.88 -7.04
C ASP A 237 30.37 -0.20 -6.24
N HIS A 238 29.12 -0.40 -6.63
CA HIS A 238 27.95 0.09 -5.88
C HIS A 238 27.28 -1.03 -5.09
N ARG A 239 28.05 -2.04 -4.64
CA ARG A 239 27.60 -2.83 -3.49
C ARG A 239 27.42 -1.82 -2.36
N MET A 240 26.18 -1.41 -2.10
CA MET A 240 25.83 -0.61 -0.93
C MET A 240 26.64 -1.19 0.23
N ARG A 241 27.30 -0.32 0.99
CA ARG A 241 28.09 -0.76 2.15
C ARG A 241 27.09 -1.34 3.15
N LEU A 242 26.72 -2.61 2.95
CA LEU A 242 25.80 -3.37 3.79
C LEU A 242 26.27 -3.38 5.23
N HIS A 243 27.55 -3.09 5.50
CA HIS A 243 28.08 -2.86 6.83
C HIS A 243 27.40 -1.67 7.53
N GLY A 244 27.21 -0.53 6.84
CA GLY A 244 26.52 0.63 7.42
C GLY A 244 25.02 0.40 7.59
N ILE A 245 24.40 -0.29 6.62
CA ILE A 245 22.99 -0.70 6.72
C ILE A 245 22.81 -1.73 7.85
N GLY A 246 23.77 -2.65 8.00
CA GLY A 246 23.74 -3.75 8.95
C GLY A 246 23.66 -3.32 10.40
N PHE A 247 24.32 -2.21 10.77
CA PHE A 247 24.18 -1.65 12.11
C PHE A 247 22.75 -1.16 12.38
N GLY A 248 22.16 -0.43 11.43
CA GLY A 248 20.76 0.01 11.55
C GLY A 248 19.78 -1.16 11.56
N LEU A 249 20.04 -2.22 10.78
CA LEU A 249 19.22 -3.44 10.84
C LEU A 249 19.35 -4.15 12.19
N ALA A 250 20.55 -4.21 12.76
CA ALA A 250 20.77 -4.78 14.09
C ALA A 250 20.05 -3.99 15.18
N GLU A 251 20.11 -2.65 15.13
CA GLU A 251 19.37 -1.77 16.03
C GLU A 251 17.87 -2.04 15.98
N VAL A 252 17.27 -2.01 14.79
CA VAL A 252 15.83 -2.33 14.59
C VAL A 252 15.48 -3.71 15.14
N SER A 253 16.37 -4.69 14.98
CA SER A 253 16.15 -6.06 15.44
C SER A 253 16.22 -6.19 16.96
N VAL A 254 17.17 -5.49 17.60
CA VAL A 254 17.27 -5.43 19.06
C VAL A 254 16.04 -4.70 19.63
N THR A 255 15.62 -3.59 19.02
CA THR A 255 14.39 -2.89 19.41
C THR A 255 13.17 -3.80 19.28
N ALA A 256 13.08 -4.62 18.23
CA ALA A 256 12.01 -5.61 18.07
C ALA A 256 11.98 -6.65 19.22
N GLY A 257 13.14 -7.20 19.59
CA GLY A 257 13.25 -8.14 20.70
C GLY A 257 12.87 -7.50 22.04
N ILE A 258 13.39 -6.32 22.34
CA ILE A 258 13.04 -5.56 23.56
C ILE A 258 11.54 -5.24 23.57
N TRP A 259 11.00 -4.80 22.43
CA TRP A 259 9.58 -4.50 22.30
C TRP A 259 8.72 -5.72 22.59
N SER A 260 9.07 -6.90 22.07
CA SER A 260 8.31 -8.12 22.30
C SER A 260 8.22 -8.48 23.79
N LEU A 261 9.30 -8.26 24.57
CA LEU A 261 9.30 -8.43 26.02
C LEU A 261 8.37 -7.43 26.72
N ILE A 262 8.44 -6.14 26.32
CA ILE A 262 7.58 -5.09 26.88
C ILE A 262 6.11 -5.39 26.57
N ALA A 263 5.80 -5.81 25.35
CA ALA A 263 4.45 -6.18 24.92
C ALA A 263 3.93 -7.39 25.70
N ALA A 264 4.75 -8.43 25.91
CA ALA A 264 4.41 -9.60 26.71
C ALA A 264 4.02 -9.21 28.14
N TYR A 265 4.85 -8.37 28.77
CA TYR A 265 4.61 -7.91 30.13
C TYR A 265 3.34 -7.07 30.25
N ARG A 266 3.09 -6.14 29.31
CA ARG A 266 1.85 -5.36 29.27
C ARG A 266 0.61 -6.22 29.05
N PHE A 267 0.73 -7.20 28.15
CA PHE A 267 -0.33 -8.16 27.87
C PHE A 267 -0.69 -8.94 29.15
N TRP A 268 0.32 -9.41 29.89
CA TRP A 268 0.14 -10.05 31.18
C TRP A 268 -0.50 -9.13 32.22
N GLU A 269 0.01 -7.91 32.44
CA GLU A 269 -0.56 -6.95 33.41
C GLU A 269 -2.06 -6.70 33.17
N ARG A 270 -2.46 -6.64 31.90
CA ARG A 270 -3.87 -6.48 31.51
C ARG A 270 -4.70 -7.74 31.77
N LEU A 271 -4.13 -8.95 31.65
CA LEU A 271 -4.84 -10.19 31.99
C LEU A 271 -4.92 -10.41 33.50
N SER A 272 -3.86 -10.01 34.22
CA SER A 272 -3.66 -10.30 35.64
C SER A 272 -4.12 -9.18 36.58
N TRP A 273 -4.74 -8.11 36.06
CA TRP A 273 -5.15 -6.92 36.83
C TRP A 273 -6.09 -7.23 38.02
N LEU A 274 -6.85 -8.33 37.97
CA LEU A 274 -7.69 -8.81 39.08
C LEU A 274 -7.03 -9.89 39.94
N SER A 275 -5.94 -10.48 39.47
CA SER A 275 -5.20 -11.46 40.27
C SER A 275 -4.46 -10.71 41.38
N SER A 276 -4.86 -10.93 42.62
CA SER A 276 -4.09 -10.37 43.73
C SER A 276 -2.75 -11.07 43.77
N THR A 277 -1.66 -10.34 43.99
CA THR A 277 -0.30 -10.89 44.20
C THR A 277 -0.20 -11.89 45.37
N LYS A 278 -1.30 -12.06 46.14
CA LYS A 278 -1.44 -12.99 47.26
C LYS A 278 -2.37 -14.18 46.96
N PHE A 279 -2.97 -14.24 45.78
CA PHE A 279 -3.89 -15.32 45.40
C PHE A 279 -3.06 -16.44 44.75
N GLU A 280 -2.79 -17.49 45.50
CA GLU A 280 -2.52 -18.79 44.90
C GLU A 280 -3.80 -19.19 44.14
N ASN A 281 -3.69 -19.40 42.83
CA ASN A 281 -4.77 -20.03 42.07
C ASN A 281 -5.10 -21.38 42.74
N PRO A 282 -6.34 -21.91 42.75
CA PRO A 282 -6.65 -23.27 43.22
C PRO A 282 -5.75 -24.40 42.69
N GLN A 283 -4.93 -24.13 41.66
CA GLN A 283 -3.90 -25.00 41.11
C GLN A 283 -2.50 -24.86 41.77
N GLY A 284 -2.32 -23.96 42.75
CA GLY A 284 -1.07 -23.73 43.48
C GLY A 284 -0.04 -22.84 42.77
N VAL A 285 -0.32 -22.34 41.57
CA VAL A 285 0.61 -21.51 40.78
C VAL A 285 0.73 -20.13 41.39
N THR A 286 1.96 -19.69 41.66
CA THR A 286 2.22 -18.34 42.17
C THR A 286 2.08 -17.29 41.06
N TYR A 287 1.84 -16.02 41.43
CA TYR A 287 1.75 -14.93 40.44
C TYR A 287 3.01 -14.86 39.55
N ASP A 288 4.18 -15.05 40.13
CA ASP A 288 5.47 -14.97 39.42
C ASP A 288 5.68 -16.13 38.43
N GLU A 289 5.25 -17.35 38.80
CA GLU A 289 5.24 -18.50 37.89
C GLU A 289 4.30 -18.27 36.71
N GLY A 290 3.10 -17.73 36.98
CA GLY A 290 2.12 -17.39 35.94
C GLY A 290 2.62 -16.32 34.96
N VAL A 291 3.32 -15.28 35.46
CA VAL A 291 3.96 -14.26 34.60
C VAL A 291 4.95 -14.91 33.65
N THR A 292 5.78 -15.83 34.17
CA THR A 292 6.87 -16.44 33.40
C THR A 292 6.32 -17.36 32.31
N ASP A 293 5.37 -18.23 32.65
CA ASP A 293 4.75 -19.15 31.70
C ASP A 293 4.07 -18.39 30.56
N GLU A 294 3.29 -17.35 30.87
CA GLU A 294 2.64 -16.52 29.84
C GLU A 294 3.68 -15.79 28.98
N LEU A 295 4.76 -15.29 29.58
CA LEU A 295 5.79 -14.56 28.84
C LEU A 295 6.60 -15.48 27.91
N ILE A 296 6.86 -16.73 28.33
CA ILE A 296 7.46 -17.75 27.48
C ILE A 296 6.53 -18.09 26.32
N ASP A 297 5.27 -18.44 26.60
CA ASP A 297 4.29 -18.74 25.55
C ASP A 297 4.18 -17.58 24.56
N PHE A 298 4.02 -16.36 25.07
CA PHE A 298 3.93 -15.16 24.25
C PHE A 298 5.16 -14.97 23.34
N LEU A 299 6.37 -15.19 23.83
CA LEU A 299 7.58 -15.04 23.00
C LEU A 299 7.78 -16.19 22.01
N VAL A 300 7.37 -17.41 22.37
CA VAL A 300 7.45 -18.58 21.49
C VAL A 300 6.62 -18.37 20.21
N TRP A 301 5.44 -17.76 20.33
CA TRP A 301 4.59 -17.43 19.18
C TRP A 301 5.09 -16.26 18.32
N PHE A 302 6.17 -15.56 18.72
CA PHE A 302 6.73 -14.45 17.95
C PHE A 302 7.10 -14.85 16.51
N GLY A 303 7.63 -16.07 16.32
CA GLY A 303 8.02 -16.57 15.00
C GLY A 303 6.85 -16.60 14.01
N LEU A 304 5.65 -16.96 14.46
CA LEU A 304 4.43 -16.98 13.66
C LEU A 304 3.99 -15.57 13.27
N ASP A 305 3.93 -14.66 14.24
CA ASP A 305 3.50 -13.28 14.03
C ASP A 305 4.49 -12.53 13.11
N TRP A 306 5.79 -12.79 13.27
CA TRP A 306 6.81 -12.29 12.36
C TRP A 306 6.64 -12.85 10.94
N ALA A 307 6.41 -14.17 10.79
CA ALA A 307 6.15 -14.79 9.49
C ALA A 307 4.97 -14.12 8.77
N THR A 308 3.89 -13.87 9.51
CA THR A 308 2.67 -13.24 9.01
C THR A 308 2.94 -11.79 8.58
N LEU A 309 3.67 -11.03 9.40
CA LEU A 309 4.06 -9.66 9.06
C LEU A 309 4.91 -9.61 7.78
N VAL A 310 5.88 -10.52 7.65
CA VAL A 310 6.75 -10.56 6.47
C VAL A 310 6.02 -11.02 5.22
N TRP A 311 5.15 -12.02 5.33
CA TRP A 311 4.25 -12.39 4.23
C TRP A 311 3.41 -11.19 3.79
N THR A 312 2.83 -10.46 4.74
CA THR A 312 2.06 -9.24 4.45
C THR A 312 2.93 -8.18 3.74
N ALA A 313 4.22 -8.11 4.04
CA ALA A 313 5.17 -7.19 3.40
C ALA A 313 5.71 -7.66 2.03
N ASN A 314 5.36 -8.86 1.56
CA ASN A 314 5.87 -9.47 0.32
C ASN A 314 5.65 -8.58 -0.92
N TRP A 315 4.52 -7.88 -0.99
CA TRP A 315 4.20 -7.00 -2.11
C TRP A 315 5.27 -5.90 -2.33
N VAL A 316 6.00 -5.48 -1.27
CA VAL A 316 7.07 -4.48 -1.38
C VAL A 316 8.21 -4.98 -2.27
N ILE A 317 8.62 -6.25 -2.11
CA ILE A 317 9.66 -6.87 -2.93
C ILE A 317 9.20 -6.93 -4.39
N SER A 318 7.95 -7.32 -4.60
CA SER A 318 7.33 -7.40 -5.93
C SER A 318 7.25 -6.02 -6.60
N ALA A 319 6.79 -4.99 -5.88
CA ALA A 319 6.71 -3.61 -6.34
C ALA A 319 8.09 -3.05 -6.73
N VAL A 320 9.10 -3.27 -5.89
CA VAL A 320 10.47 -2.83 -6.15
C VAL A 320 11.08 -3.53 -7.37
N ALA A 321 10.84 -4.83 -7.53
CA ALA A 321 11.29 -5.58 -8.70
C ALA A 321 10.63 -5.07 -10.00
N LEU A 322 9.32 -4.79 -9.97
CA LEU A 322 8.59 -4.19 -11.08
C LEU A 322 9.13 -2.80 -11.42
N LEU A 323 9.43 -1.96 -10.42
CA LEU A 323 10.04 -0.64 -10.63
C LEU A 323 11.44 -0.74 -11.25
N PHE A 324 12.26 -1.70 -10.83
CA PHE A 324 13.58 -1.91 -11.43
C PHE A 324 13.48 -2.42 -12.87
N ALA A 325 12.50 -3.26 -13.19
CA ALA A 325 12.21 -3.67 -14.56
C ALA A 325 11.76 -2.48 -15.43
N LEU A 326 10.85 -1.64 -14.93
CA LEU A 326 10.42 -0.41 -15.60
C LEU A 326 11.57 0.57 -15.80
N ARG A 327 12.45 0.74 -14.80
CA ARG A 327 13.65 1.58 -14.91
C ARG A 327 14.59 1.07 -15.98
N ALA A 328 14.87 -0.24 -15.99
CA ALA A 328 15.76 -0.83 -16.97
C ALA A 328 15.26 -0.62 -18.41
N ARG A 329 13.93 -0.64 -18.59
CA ARG A 329 13.26 -0.36 -19.87
C ARG A 329 13.28 1.11 -20.25
N ALA A 330 13.01 2.01 -19.30
CA ALA A 330 13.09 3.45 -19.53
C ALA A 330 14.48 3.92 -19.95
N LEU A 331 15.54 3.24 -19.46
CA LEU A 331 16.93 3.56 -19.75
C LEU A 331 17.54 2.74 -20.90
N ALA A 332 16.75 1.92 -21.60
CA ALA A 332 17.24 1.13 -22.73
C ALA A 332 17.46 2.02 -23.97
N THR A 333 18.42 1.66 -24.82
CA THR A 333 18.64 2.34 -26.10
C THR A 333 17.41 2.19 -26.98
N GLY A 334 16.92 3.31 -27.54
CA GLY A 334 15.69 3.34 -28.33
C GLY A 334 14.39 3.28 -27.51
N ALA A 335 14.45 3.41 -26.18
CA ALA A 335 13.26 3.53 -25.36
C ALA A 335 12.43 4.76 -25.78
N SER A 336 11.11 4.61 -25.83
CA SER A 336 10.23 5.74 -26.12
C SER A 336 10.36 6.78 -25.00
N PRO A 337 10.78 8.02 -25.31
CA PRO A 337 10.80 9.08 -24.31
C PRO A 337 9.38 9.51 -23.94
N PHE A 338 8.38 9.13 -24.75
CA PHE A 338 7.05 9.69 -24.66
C PHE A 338 6.13 8.97 -23.70
N ALA A 339 5.89 7.70 -23.93
CA ALA A 339 5.00 6.90 -23.11
C ALA A 339 5.54 5.48 -23.00
N PRO A 340 5.19 4.76 -21.93
CA PRO A 340 5.47 3.34 -21.81
C PRO A 340 4.98 2.59 -23.06
N PRO A 341 5.87 1.93 -23.83
CA PRO A 341 5.47 1.16 -25.01
C PRO A 341 4.54 0.02 -24.61
N LYS A 342 3.85 -0.58 -25.59
CA LYS A 342 2.87 -1.67 -25.34
C LYS A 342 3.42 -2.81 -24.45
N GLN A 343 4.71 -3.13 -24.60
CA GLN A 343 5.40 -4.15 -23.81
C GLN A 343 5.55 -3.74 -22.33
N ASP A 344 5.75 -2.46 -22.05
CA ASP A 344 5.96 -1.91 -20.70
C ASP A 344 4.63 -1.69 -19.98
N ARG A 345 3.53 -1.59 -20.74
CA ARG A 345 2.17 -1.53 -20.18
C ARG A 345 1.86 -2.74 -19.32
N LEU A 346 2.34 -3.94 -19.65
CA LEU A 346 2.16 -5.12 -18.78
C LEU A 346 2.80 -4.90 -17.41
N LEU A 347 4.00 -4.32 -17.35
CA LEU A 347 4.66 -4.04 -16.07
C LEU A 347 3.89 -2.98 -15.26
N ILE A 348 3.29 -1.98 -15.93
CA ILE A 348 2.43 -0.99 -15.26
C ILE A 348 1.11 -1.63 -14.78
N LEU A 349 0.51 -2.49 -15.61
CA LEU A 349 -0.70 -3.25 -15.25
C LEU A 349 -0.47 -4.11 -14.01
N LEU A 350 0.72 -4.69 -13.85
CA LEU A 350 1.09 -5.46 -12.65
C LEU A 350 1.52 -4.58 -11.48
N PHE A 351 2.19 -3.47 -11.74
CA PHE A 351 2.58 -2.53 -10.70
C PHE A 351 1.38 -1.92 -9.97
N PHE A 352 0.27 -1.70 -10.70
CA PHE A 352 -0.96 -1.15 -10.13
C PHE A 352 -1.55 -1.96 -8.97
N PRO A 353 -1.97 -3.23 -9.14
CA PRO A 353 -2.52 -4.04 -8.06
C PRO A 353 -1.51 -4.36 -6.96
N VAL A 354 -0.21 -4.33 -7.25
CA VAL A 354 0.84 -4.70 -6.29
C VAL A 354 1.22 -3.53 -5.38
N ALA A 355 1.29 -2.30 -5.90
CA ALA A 355 1.88 -1.17 -5.20
C ALA A 355 0.94 0.02 -4.97
N VAL A 356 -0.16 0.11 -5.71
CA VAL A 356 -1.03 1.29 -5.72
C VAL A 356 -2.41 0.96 -5.17
N ALA A 357 -3.00 -0.13 -5.65
CA ALA A 357 -4.36 -0.46 -5.30
C ALA A 357 -4.41 -1.37 -4.08
N PRO A 358 -5.34 -1.13 -3.14
CA PRO A 358 -5.51 -1.98 -1.97
C PRO A 358 -5.96 -3.38 -2.36
N ALA A 359 -5.42 -4.38 -1.65
CA ALA A 359 -5.89 -5.75 -1.73
C ALA A 359 -7.03 -5.95 -0.72
N TYR A 360 -8.28 -5.93 -1.20
CA TYR A 360 -9.43 -6.38 -0.41
C TYR A 360 -9.60 -7.88 -0.54
N GLY A 361 -10.11 -8.54 0.50
CA GLY A 361 -9.96 -9.99 0.49
C GLY A 361 -10.76 -10.83 1.44
N TRP A 362 -11.69 -10.32 2.27
CA TRP A 362 -12.49 -11.20 3.15
C TRP A 362 -13.93 -10.70 3.26
N TYR A 363 -14.89 -11.51 2.82
CA TYR A 363 -16.31 -11.20 2.88
C TYR A 363 -17.08 -12.40 3.45
N ALA A 364 -17.67 -12.22 4.64
CA ALA A 364 -18.41 -13.28 5.33
C ALA A 364 -17.67 -14.64 5.38
N GLY A 365 -16.37 -14.60 5.68
CA GLY A 365 -15.50 -15.77 5.83
C GLY A 365 -14.90 -16.28 4.53
N VAL A 366 -15.35 -15.76 3.38
CA VAL A 366 -14.84 -16.16 2.07
C VAL A 366 -13.80 -15.14 1.61
N PRO A 367 -12.55 -15.56 1.38
CA PRO A 367 -11.58 -14.66 0.83
C PRO A 367 -11.92 -14.33 -0.62
N ALA A 368 -11.63 -13.10 -1.03
CA ALA A 368 -11.93 -12.62 -2.39
C ALA A 368 -10.72 -11.90 -2.99
N THR A 369 -9.54 -12.38 -2.62
CA THR A 369 -8.25 -11.79 -2.98
C THR A 369 -8.03 -11.83 -4.51
N VAL A 370 -8.46 -12.91 -5.17
CA VAL A 370 -8.42 -13.05 -6.64
C VAL A 370 -9.39 -12.08 -7.32
N LEU A 371 -10.61 -11.95 -6.79
CA LEU A 371 -11.58 -10.98 -7.31
C LEU A 371 -11.02 -9.56 -7.25
N SER A 372 -10.41 -9.18 -6.12
CA SER A 372 -9.72 -7.90 -5.95
C SER A 372 -8.62 -7.69 -6.99
N LEU A 373 -7.77 -8.70 -7.24
CA LEU A 373 -6.76 -8.63 -8.30
C LEU A 373 -7.39 -8.38 -9.69
N LEU A 374 -8.45 -9.10 -10.04
CA LEU A 374 -9.15 -8.96 -11.31
C LEU A 374 -9.79 -7.58 -11.47
N LEU A 375 -10.44 -7.06 -10.42
CA LEU A 375 -11.04 -5.73 -10.41
C LEU A 375 -9.97 -4.64 -10.58
N ASN A 376 -8.84 -4.78 -9.88
CA ASN A 376 -7.71 -3.87 -10.00
C ASN A 376 -7.14 -3.86 -11.43
N LEU A 377 -6.91 -5.05 -12.02
CA LEU A 377 -6.43 -5.18 -13.40
C LEU A 377 -7.42 -4.60 -14.41
N ALA A 378 -8.72 -4.83 -14.23
CA ALA A 378 -9.77 -4.27 -15.06
C ALA A 378 -9.79 -2.74 -14.99
N ALA A 379 -9.70 -2.17 -13.78
CA ALA A 379 -9.72 -0.73 -13.56
C ALA A 379 -8.54 -0.01 -14.22
N VAL A 380 -7.31 -0.52 -14.06
CA VAL A 380 -6.14 0.08 -14.74
C VAL A 380 -6.18 -0.14 -16.25
N THR A 381 -6.73 -1.26 -16.73
CA THR A 381 -6.90 -1.50 -18.17
C THR A 381 -7.89 -0.52 -18.77
N LEU A 382 -9.00 -0.26 -18.08
CA LEU A 382 -9.98 0.75 -18.46
C LEU A 382 -9.35 2.15 -18.47
N LEU A 383 -8.56 2.50 -17.46
CA LEU A 383 -7.82 3.77 -17.40
C LEU A 383 -6.90 3.94 -18.61
N LEU A 384 -6.12 2.91 -18.95
CA LEU A 384 -5.23 2.95 -20.12
C LEU A 384 -6.02 3.06 -21.43
N HIS A 385 -7.15 2.37 -21.55
CA HIS A 385 -8.01 2.44 -22.73
C HIS A 385 -8.63 3.84 -22.89
N LEU A 386 -9.22 4.38 -21.83
CA LEU A 386 -9.76 5.74 -21.80
C LEU A 386 -8.67 6.77 -22.08
N GLY A 387 -7.50 6.58 -21.50
CA GLY A 387 -6.32 7.42 -21.70
C GLY A 387 -5.89 7.48 -23.16
N VAL A 388 -5.64 6.35 -23.80
CA VAL A 388 -5.24 6.33 -25.22
C VAL A 388 -6.27 6.99 -26.13
N ARG A 389 -7.57 6.79 -25.85
CA ARG A 389 -8.68 7.35 -26.67
C ARG A 389 -8.89 8.85 -26.44
N HIS A 390 -8.66 9.36 -25.24
CA HIS A 390 -9.03 10.73 -24.86
C HIS A 390 -7.83 11.62 -24.51
N ALA A 391 -6.60 11.10 -24.54
CA ALA A 391 -5.40 11.89 -24.34
C ALA A 391 -5.30 12.99 -25.42
N ARG A 392 -4.92 14.20 -24.99
CA ARG A 392 -4.76 15.33 -25.92
C ARG A 392 -3.62 15.10 -26.91
N LEU A 393 -2.58 14.38 -26.48
CA LEU A 393 -1.42 14.09 -27.30
C LEU A 393 -1.67 12.96 -28.31
N THR A 394 -2.74 12.18 -28.18
CA THR A 394 -3.11 11.17 -29.20
C THR A 394 -4.05 11.72 -30.27
N ARG A 395 -4.41 13.01 -30.21
CA ARG A 395 -5.25 13.64 -31.22
C ARG A 395 -4.56 13.62 -32.58
N GLU A 396 -5.33 13.26 -33.59
CA GLU A 396 -4.86 13.17 -34.96
C GLU A 396 -4.53 14.55 -35.51
N VAL A 397 -3.34 14.64 -36.09
CA VAL A 397 -2.84 15.84 -36.78
C VAL A 397 -3.02 15.69 -38.29
N ALA A 398 -2.88 14.46 -38.79
CA ALA A 398 -3.19 14.03 -40.14
C ALA A 398 -3.85 12.64 -40.05
N ALA A 399 -4.44 12.17 -41.16
CA ALA A 399 -5.10 10.86 -41.22
C ALA A 399 -4.16 9.78 -40.66
N ASN A 400 -4.62 9.07 -39.62
CA ASN A 400 -3.89 7.99 -38.93
C ASN A 400 -2.54 8.39 -38.29
N THR A 401 -2.26 9.68 -38.06
CA THR A 401 -1.03 10.14 -37.40
C THR A 401 -1.35 10.99 -36.17
N GLY A 402 -1.04 10.45 -34.99
CA GLY A 402 -1.23 11.13 -33.71
C GLY A 402 -0.16 12.18 -33.42
N LEU A 403 -0.51 13.22 -32.65
CA LEU A 403 0.45 14.26 -32.25
C LEU A 403 1.66 13.66 -31.49
N ASN A 404 1.44 12.66 -30.65
CA ASN A 404 2.46 11.94 -29.87
C ASN A 404 3.54 11.26 -30.74
N GLU A 405 3.24 10.95 -32.00
CA GLU A 405 4.18 10.30 -32.92
C GLU A 405 5.09 11.32 -33.63
N LEU A 406 4.65 12.57 -33.74
CA LEU A 406 5.37 13.66 -34.40
C LEU A 406 6.22 14.51 -33.45
N LEU A 407 6.02 14.35 -32.14
CA LEU A 407 6.66 15.16 -31.11
C LEU A 407 7.99 14.56 -30.64
N THR A 408 9.06 15.34 -30.74
CA THR A 408 10.39 15.01 -30.20
C THR A 408 10.68 15.75 -28.89
N PRO A 409 11.58 15.24 -28.03
CA PRO A 409 12.08 15.98 -26.87
C PRO A 409 12.60 17.39 -27.18
N GLN A 410 13.12 17.62 -28.39
CA GLN A 410 13.63 18.93 -28.83
C GLN A 410 12.49 19.94 -29.06
N ASP A 411 11.30 19.48 -29.44
CA ASP A 411 10.14 20.36 -29.68
C ASP A 411 9.60 20.99 -28.39
N ARG A 412 9.96 20.44 -27.21
CA ARG A 412 9.50 20.95 -25.92
C ARG A 412 9.86 22.42 -25.70
N SER A 413 11.09 22.83 -26.06
CA SER A 413 11.52 24.23 -25.88
C SER A 413 10.73 25.17 -26.80
N HIS A 414 10.44 24.75 -28.03
CA HIS A 414 9.57 25.47 -28.95
C HIS A 414 8.16 25.64 -28.37
N PHE A 415 7.53 24.57 -27.87
CA PHE A 415 6.19 24.66 -27.30
C PHE A 415 6.13 25.47 -26.01
N LEU A 416 7.18 25.45 -25.19
CA LEU A 416 7.29 26.35 -24.02
C LEU A 416 7.29 27.82 -24.44
N GLN A 417 8.14 28.19 -25.40
CA GLN A 417 8.18 29.56 -25.92
C GLN A 417 6.85 29.95 -26.58
N ALA A 418 6.25 29.04 -27.35
CA ALA A 418 4.95 29.25 -27.96
C ALA A 418 3.84 29.43 -26.92
N ALA A 419 3.86 28.65 -25.82
CA ALA A 419 2.91 28.77 -24.72
C ALA A 419 3.07 30.08 -23.94
N GLY A 420 4.30 30.58 -23.77
CA GLY A 420 4.60 31.91 -23.24
C GLY A 420 3.97 33.01 -24.11
N ARG A 421 4.32 33.05 -25.39
CA ARG A 421 3.76 34.04 -26.35
C ARG A 421 2.24 33.93 -26.50
N HIS A 422 1.69 32.72 -26.45
CA HIS A 422 0.25 32.50 -26.52
C HIS A 422 -0.49 33.15 -25.34
N ARG A 423 0.04 33.04 -24.12
CA ARG A 423 -0.54 33.72 -22.94
C ARG A 423 -0.44 35.23 -23.04
N GLU A 424 0.69 35.75 -23.50
CA GLU A 424 0.90 37.18 -23.70
C GLU A 424 -0.09 37.77 -24.70
N LEU A 425 -0.22 37.13 -25.88
CA LEU A 425 -1.17 37.56 -26.93
C LEU A 425 -2.62 37.47 -26.45
N HIS A 426 -3.00 36.45 -25.69
CA HIS A 426 -4.35 36.40 -25.08
C HIS A 426 -4.55 37.44 -23.99
N ALA A 427 -3.51 37.84 -23.25
CA ALA A 427 -3.60 38.94 -22.30
C ALA A 427 -3.81 40.28 -23.02
N GLN A 428 -3.09 40.52 -24.13
CA GLN A 428 -3.29 41.69 -25.00
C GLN A 428 -4.68 41.71 -25.61
N LEU A 429 -5.17 40.58 -26.15
CA LEU A 429 -6.51 40.46 -26.72
C LEU A 429 -7.59 40.82 -25.69
N ARG A 430 -7.46 40.34 -24.43
CA ARG A 430 -8.40 40.71 -23.35
C ARG A 430 -8.33 42.18 -22.95
N ARG A 431 -7.18 42.84 -23.08
CA ARG A 431 -7.05 44.29 -22.83
C ARG A 431 -7.70 45.10 -23.94
N LEU A 432 -7.56 44.65 -25.20
CA LEU A 432 -8.27 45.23 -26.34
C LEU A 432 -9.78 45.08 -26.20
N GLU A 433 -10.28 43.91 -25.80
CA GLU A 433 -11.71 43.67 -25.56
C GLU A 433 -12.29 44.56 -24.44
N LYS A 434 -11.44 45.00 -23.50
CA LYS A 434 -11.83 45.91 -22.40
C LYS A 434 -11.69 47.39 -22.74
N GLY A 435 -11.28 47.74 -23.97
CA GLY A 435 -11.10 49.12 -24.40
C GLY A 435 -9.92 49.86 -23.73
N GLN A 436 -8.95 49.13 -23.17
CA GLN A 436 -7.84 49.70 -22.40
C GLN A 436 -6.58 49.97 -23.26
N HIS A 437 -6.73 50.46 -24.49
CA HIS A 437 -5.58 50.74 -25.35
C HIS A 437 -5.61 52.12 -26.00
N ASP A 438 -4.50 52.82 -25.82
CA ASP A 438 -4.10 53.99 -26.59
C ASP A 438 -3.86 53.57 -28.05
N GLU A 439 -4.31 54.43 -28.96
CA GLU A 439 -4.58 54.15 -30.37
C GLU A 439 -3.32 53.76 -31.19
N GLU A 440 -3.59 53.06 -32.30
CA GLU A 440 -2.83 53.01 -33.58
C GLU A 440 -2.00 51.78 -34.02
N VAL A 441 -1.40 50.90 -33.19
CA VAL A 441 -0.44 49.89 -33.75
C VAL A 441 -0.88 48.41 -33.73
N LEU A 442 -1.77 47.98 -32.83
CA LEU A 442 -2.14 46.55 -32.69
C LEU A 442 -3.60 46.27 -33.09
N ASN A 443 -3.83 46.01 -34.38
CA ASN A 443 -5.13 45.52 -34.87
C ASN A 443 -5.40 44.10 -34.32
N ARG A 444 -6.61 43.82 -33.82
CA ARG A 444 -7.08 42.47 -33.41
C ARG A 444 -6.73 41.38 -34.43
N ALA A 445 -6.90 41.68 -35.72
CA ALA A 445 -6.57 40.76 -36.81
C ALA A 445 -5.07 40.42 -36.90
N SER A 446 -4.18 41.28 -36.38
CA SER A 446 -2.74 40.99 -36.30
C SER A 446 -2.44 39.98 -35.17
N ILE A 447 -3.07 40.15 -34.00
CA ILE A 447 -2.93 39.26 -32.84
C ILE A 447 -3.49 37.88 -33.15
N GLU A 448 -4.66 37.80 -33.79
CA GLU A 448 -5.26 36.53 -34.22
C GLU A 448 -4.36 35.80 -35.23
N ARG A 449 -3.77 36.52 -36.20
CA ARG A 449 -2.77 35.94 -37.12
C ARG A 449 -1.51 35.46 -36.40
N MET A 450 -1.07 36.15 -35.36
CA MET A 450 0.08 35.72 -34.53
C MET A 450 -0.26 34.47 -33.71
N LEU A 451 -1.44 34.40 -33.10
CA LEU A 451 -1.95 33.21 -32.40
C LEU A 451 -2.02 32.02 -33.36
N ASP A 452 -2.53 32.21 -34.58
CA ASP A 452 -2.59 31.17 -35.61
C ASP A 452 -1.20 30.68 -36.06
N ARG A 453 -0.17 31.53 -36.00
CA ARG A 453 1.21 31.13 -36.28
C ARG A 453 1.78 30.27 -35.16
N LEU A 454 1.45 30.55 -33.90
CA LEU A 454 1.91 29.75 -32.75
C LEU A 454 1.36 28.32 -32.74
N HIS A 455 0.24 28.07 -33.44
CA HIS A 455 -0.30 26.72 -33.62
C HIS A 455 0.46 25.90 -34.67
N ARG A 456 1.40 26.49 -35.41
CA ARG A 456 2.18 25.77 -36.42
C ARG A 456 3.57 25.49 -35.89
N TRP A 457 4.05 24.26 -36.05
CA TRP A 457 5.44 23.90 -35.74
C TRP A 457 6.06 23.13 -36.91
N ARG A 458 7.39 23.07 -36.92
CA ARG A 458 8.14 22.30 -37.90
C ARG A 458 8.38 20.91 -37.33
N VAL A 459 7.94 19.87 -38.03
CA VAL A 459 8.21 18.49 -37.63
C VAL A 459 9.70 18.21 -37.77
N SER A 460 10.28 17.59 -36.75
CA SER A 460 11.71 17.27 -36.72
C SER A 460 12.11 16.41 -37.92
N PRO A 461 13.22 16.72 -38.62
CA PRO A 461 13.69 15.93 -39.76
C PRO A 461 14.16 14.52 -39.35
N PHE A 462 14.40 14.30 -38.06
CA PHE A 462 14.87 13.03 -37.51
C PHE A 462 13.76 12.00 -37.26
N ILE A 463 12.48 12.39 -37.41
CA ILE A 463 11.35 11.47 -37.37
C ILE A 463 11.03 11.01 -38.79
N ALA A 464 10.78 9.71 -38.97
CA ALA A 464 10.23 9.16 -40.20
C ALA A 464 8.85 9.80 -40.46
N ARG A 465 8.79 10.74 -41.41
CA ARG A 465 7.56 11.44 -41.76
C ARG A 465 6.67 10.55 -42.63
N PRO A 466 5.36 10.43 -42.33
CA PRO A 466 4.42 9.81 -43.25
C PRO A 466 4.49 10.47 -44.63
N ALA A 467 4.36 9.67 -45.68
CA ALA A 467 4.35 10.17 -47.05
C ALA A 467 3.23 11.21 -47.23
N GLY A 468 3.57 12.39 -47.79
CA GLY A 468 2.62 13.49 -47.99
C GLY A 468 2.44 14.44 -46.81
N LEU A 469 3.05 14.19 -45.64
CA LEU A 469 2.98 15.13 -44.51
C LEU A 469 3.90 16.36 -44.75
N PRO A 470 3.37 17.60 -44.73
CA PRO A 470 4.19 18.79 -44.89
C PRO A 470 5.21 18.96 -43.76
N SER A 471 6.32 19.65 -44.04
CA SER A 471 7.37 19.91 -43.03
C SER A 471 6.90 20.81 -41.89
N ARG A 472 5.88 21.64 -42.14
CA ARG A 472 5.17 22.44 -41.14
C ARG A 472 3.75 21.93 -41.01
N VAL A 473 3.34 21.67 -39.77
CA VAL A 473 2.04 21.11 -39.45
C VAL A 473 1.36 21.99 -38.40
N ARG A 474 0.03 22.05 -38.44
CA ARG A 474 -0.78 22.81 -37.48
C ARG A 474 -1.26 21.87 -36.37
N LEU A 475 -1.27 22.35 -35.13
CA LEU A 475 -1.90 21.65 -34.01
C LEU A 475 -3.41 21.43 -34.31
N PRO A 476 -4.01 20.33 -33.83
CA PRO A 476 -5.45 20.12 -33.93
C PRO A 476 -6.20 21.31 -33.32
N GLN A 477 -7.34 21.70 -33.89
CA GLN A 477 -8.09 22.91 -33.48
C GLN A 477 -8.44 22.94 -31.98
N SER A 478 -8.53 21.78 -31.34
CA SER A 478 -8.85 21.64 -29.92
C SER A 478 -7.63 21.61 -28.99
N VAL A 479 -6.41 21.78 -29.51
CA VAL A 479 -5.15 21.66 -28.77
C VAL A 479 -4.33 22.94 -28.93
N SER A 480 -4.20 23.70 -27.84
CA SER A 480 -3.33 24.88 -27.81
C SER A 480 -1.88 24.50 -27.49
N PRO A 481 -0.88 25.36 -27.78
CA PRO A 481 0.50 25.15 -27.36
C PRO A 481 0.66 24.96 -25.85
N ILE A 482 -0.17 25.62 -25.04
CA ILE A 482 -0.20 25.47 -23.58
C ILE A 482 -0.62 24.04 -23.19
N ASP A 483 -1.66 23.51 -23.86
CA ASP A 483 -2.14 22.15 -23.60
C ASP A 483 -1.06 21.11 -23.95
N VAL A 484 -0.26 21.34 -24.99
CA VAL A 484 0.87 20.46 -25.34
C VAL A 484 1.89 20.44 -24.21
N VAL A 485 2.30 21.60 -23.68
CA VAL A 485 3.27 21.69 -22.59
C VAL A 485 2.76 21.02 -21.31
N LEU A 486 1.52 21.33 -20.91
CA LEU A 486 0.89 20.72 -19.74
C LEU A 486 0.75 19.20 -19.89
N CYS A 487 0.37 18.74 -21.08
CA CYS A 487 0.25 17.32 -21.34
C CYS A 487 1.61 16.62 -21.36
N TRP A 488 2.68 17.31 -21.74
CA TRP A 488 4.05 16.80 -21.75
C TRP A 488 4.62 16.58 -20.35
N GLY A 489 4.40 17.55 -19.46
CA GLY A 489 4.99 17.59 -18.13
C GLY A 489 6.40 18.22 -18.09
N PRO A 490 7.04 18.19 -16.91
CA PRO A 490 8.28 18.91 -16.64
C PRO A 490 9.52 18.30 -17.29
N HIS A 491 9.52 16.99 -17.50
CA HIS A 491 10.67 16.28 -18.04
C HIS A 491 10.42 15.73 -19.45
N THR A 492 11.51 15.41 -20.15
CA THR A 492 11.49 14.89 -21.51
C THR A 492 11.17 13.40 -21.57
N SER A 493 11.47 12.64 -20.51
CA SER A 493 11.11 11.22 -20.39
C SER A 493 9.87 11.00 -19.49
N TRP A 494 9.08 9.97 -19.79
CA TRP A 494 7.97 9.56 -18.92
C TRP A 494 8.46 9.06 -17.54
N TRP A 495 9.65 8.46 -17.48
CA TRP A 495 10.25 7.95 -16.25
C TRP A 495 10.63 9.07 -15.29
N ASP A 496 11.21 10.16 -15.81
CA ASP A 496 11.55 11.32 -14.99
C ASP A 496 10.30 12.04 -14.47
N ASN A 497 9.24 12.11 -15.29
CA ASN A 497 7.93 12.55 -14.82
C ASN A 497 7.41 11.65 -13.68
N ALA A 498 7.49 10.33 -13.83
CA ALA A 498 7.08 9.36 -12.81
C ALA A 498 7.89 9.48 -11.50
N ARG A 499 9.20 9.72 -11.61
CA ARG A 499 10.07 9.94 -10.45
C ARG A 499 9.72 11.23 -9.72
N GLU A 500 9.47 12.31 -10.47
CA GLU A 500 9.14 13.61 -9.88
C GLU A 500 7.78 13.58 -9.17
N THR A 501 6.78 12.96 -9.78
CA THR A 501 5.47 12.77 -9.16
C THR A 501 5.52 11.85 -7.96
N ALA A 502 6.26 10.74 -8.02
CA ALA A 502 6.43 9.84 -6.88
C ALA A 502 7.07 10.55 -5.69
N ARG A 503 8.14 11.32 -5.93
CA ARG A 503 8.82 12.13 -4.90
C ARG A 503 7.88 13.17 -4.29
N THR A 504 7.12 13.86 -5.14
CA THR A 504 6.17 14.89 -4.71
C THR A 504 5.03 14.29 -3.89
N ALA A 505 4.41 13.21 -4.37
CA ALA A 505 3.36 12.49 -3.68
C ALA A 505 3.87 11.87 -2.36
N GLY A 506 5.13 11.44 -2.31
CA GLY A 506 5.77 11.02 -1.06
C GLY A 506 5.77 12.13 -0.02
N TRP A 507 6.29 13.31 -0.34
CA TRP A 507 6.29 14.42 0.64
C TRP A 507 4.89 14.86 1.04
N LEU A 508 3.97 14.97 0.08
CA LEU A 508 2.58 15.35 0.34
C LEU A 508 1.78 14.25 1.05
N GLY A 509 2.23 12.99 0.96
CA GLY A 509 1.62 11.83 1.58
C GLY A 509 1.91 11.72 3.07
N VAL A 510 2.93 12.39 3.62
CA VAL A 510 3.29 12.29 5.04
C VAL A 510 2.12 12.68 5.97
N PRO A 511 1.44 13.83 5.78
CA PRO A 511 0.24 14.14 6.57
C PRO A 511 -0.87 13.10 6.41
N ALA A 512 -1.11 12.61 5.18
CA ALA A 512 -2.10 11.57 4.93
C ALA A 512 -1.75 10.26 5.64
N THR A 513 -0.47 9.89 5.69
CA THR A 513 0.03 8.74 6.45
C THR A 513 -0.22 8.90 7.95
N CYS A 514 -0.02 10.10 8.52
CA CYS A 514 -0.33 10.36 9.94
C CYS A 514 -1.83 10.19 10.23
N VAL A 515 -2.69 10.70 9.35
CA VAL A 515 -4.15 10.56 9.46
C VAL A 515 -4.55 9.07 9.41
N MET A 516 -4.01 8.31 8.45
CA MET A 516 -4.29 6.88 8.34
C MET A 516 -3.73 6.07 9.50
N PHE A 517 -2.54 6.43 10.00
CA PHE A 517 -1.92 5.79 11.16
C PHE A 517 -2.78 5.98 12.41
N TRP A 518 -3.26 7.20 12.66
CA TRP A 518 -4.17 7.47 13.77
C TRP A 518 -5.47 6.66 13.64
N ALA A 519 -6.08 6.68 12.45
CA ALA A 519 -7.36 6.02 12.22
C ALA A 519 -7.28 4.50 12.40
N TRP A 520 -6.13 3.90 12.07
CA TRP A 520 -5.92 2.45 12.18
C TRP A 520 -5.37 1.99 13.52
N SER A 521 -4.48 2.78 14.12
CA SER A 521 -3.64 2.31 15.25
C SER A 521 -3.94 3.00 16.57
N ILE A 522 -4.63 4.14 16.57
CA ILE A 522 -4.87 4.94 17.79
C ILE A 522 -6.34 4.99 18.15
N LYS A 523 -7.20 5.14 17.14
CA LYS A 523 -8.65 5.31 17.30
C LYS A 523 -9.29 4.18 18.13
N ASP A 524 -10.34 4.49 18.88
CA ASP A 524 -11.16 3.53 19.63
C ASP A 524 -10.37 2.70 20.67
N GLY A 525 -9.31 3.29 21.25
CA GLY A 525 -8.44 2.61 22.22
C GLY A 525 -7.54 1.52 21.63
N SER A 526 -7.53 1.37 20.30
CA SER A 526 -6.72 0.36 19.58
C SER A 526 -5.22 0.47 19.87
N TRP A 527 -4.73 1.65 20.30
CA TRP A 527 -3.32 1.81 20.66
C TRP A 527 -2.89 0.85 21.76
N ALA A 528 -3.71 0.65 22.79
CA ALA A 528 -3.38 -0.29 23.87
C ALA A 528 -3.20 -1.71 23.30
N ILE A 529 -4.15 -2.15 22.49
CA ILE A 529 -4.13 -3.47 21.83
C ILE A 529 -2.89 -3.61 20.93
N VAL A 530 -2.60 -2.61 20.11
CA VAL A 530 -1.40 -2.59 19.25
C VAL A 530 -0.14 -2.67 20.11
N MET A 531 -0.10 -2.00 21.25
CA MET A 531 1.07 -2.00 22.12
C MET A 531 1.26 -3.33 22.88
N GLU A 532 0.23 -4.16 22.96
CA GLU A 532 0.22 -5.46 23.63
C GLU A 532 0.45 -6.63 22.66
N GLN A 533 0.47 -6.38 21.35
CA GLN A 533 0.77 -7.39 20.35
C GLN A 533 2.28 -7.62 20.21
N ARG A 534 2.69 -8.89 20.03
CA ARG A 534 4.09 -9.35 19.88
C ARG A 534 4.91 -8.53 18.89
N VAL A 535 4.32 -8.29 17.72
CA VAL A 535 4.90 -7.49 16.63
C VAL A 535 4.19 -6.16 16.44
N GLY A 536 3.37 -5.72 17.40
CA GLY A 536 2.41 -4.64 17.21
C GLY A 536 3.04 -3.30 16.83
N LEU A 537 4.13 -2.89 17.48
CA LEU A 537 4.87 -1.68 17.09
C LEU A 537 5.44 -1.80 15.67
N LEU A 538 6.01 -2.95 15.32
CA LEU A 538 6.57 -3.20 13.98
C LEU A 538 5.47 -3.23 12.92
N ALA A 539 4.33 -3.82 13.23
CA ALA A 539 3.15 -3.85 12.38
C ALA A 539 2.60 -2.44 12.17
N ALA A 540 2.54 -1.61 13.23
CA ALA A 540 2.11 -0.22 13.14
C ALA A 540 3.07 0.62 12.27
N MET A 541 4.39 0.45 12.44
CA MET A 541 5.40 1.08 11.58
C MET A 541 5.31 0.60 10.13
N TYR A 542 5.10 -0.69 9.92
CA TYR A 542 4.88 -1.28 8.61
C TYR A 542 3.62 -0.70 7.94
N HIS A 543 2.51 -0.58 8.67
CA HIS A 543 1.28 0.02 8.17
C HIS A 543 1.50 1.48 7.74
N ALA A 544 2.17 2.30 8.56
CA ALA A 544 2.54 3.66 8.18
C ALA A 544 3.43 3.69 6.91
N GLY A 545 4.44 2.82 6.86
CA GLY A 545 5.30 2.66 5.69
C GLY A 545 4.55 2.23 4.43
N SER A 546 3.57 1.34 4.56
CA SER A 546 2.76 0.84 3.44
C SER A 546 1.91 1.95 2.82
N TRP A 547 1.28 2.80 3.63
CA TRP A 547 0.55 3.97 3.13
C TRP A 547 1.49 4.94 2.42
N GLN A 548 2.64 5.21 3.02
CA GLN A 548 3.64 6.09 2.44
C GLN A 548 4.14 5.59 1.07
N ILE A 549 4.39 4.29 0.95
CA ILE A 549 4.75 3.65 -0.32
C ILE A 549 3.60 3.74 -1.33
N THR A 550 2.36 3.53 -0.89
CA THR A 550 1.17 3.63 -1.73
C THR A 550 1.01 5.03 -2.33
N TRP A 551 1.24 6.09 -1.55
CA TRP A 551 1.22 7.47 -2.04
C TRP A 551 2.30 7.70 -3.12
N MET A 552 3.51 7.22 -2.87
CA MET A 552 4.61 7.31 -3.84
C MET A 552 4.31 6.52 -5.11
N ALA A 553 3.72 5.33 -5.00
CA ALA A 553 3.36 4.47 -6.12
C ALA A 553 2.22 5.07 -6.95
N GLY A 554 1.18 5.65 -6.31
CA GLY A 554 0.13 6.39 -6.99
C GLY A 554 0.69 7.61 -7.73
N GLY A 555 1.60 8.35 -7.11
CA GLY A 555 2.35 9.43 -7.75
C GLY A 555 3.15 8.93 -8.95
N PHE A 556 3.90 7.83 -8.79
CA PHE A 556 4.66 7.20 -9.88
C PHE A 556 3.76 6.88 -11.06
N LEU A 557 2.61 6.23 -10.82
CA LEU A 557 1.65 5.88 -11.86
C LEU A 557 1.09 7.12 -12.58
N LEU A 558 0.72 8.17 -11.83
CA LEU A 558 0.26 9.45 -12.38
C LEU A 558 1.30 10.06 -13.34
N GLY A 559 2.58 10.06 -12.96
CA GLY A 559 3.65 10.62 -13.79
C GLY A 559 4.04 9.73 -14.96
N ALA A 560 4.06 8.41 -14.78
CA ALA A 560 4.38 7.44 -15.83
C ALA A 560 3.33 7.46 -16.95
N LEU A 561 2.06 7.64 -16.58
CA LEU A 561 0.94 7.73 -17.50
C LEU A 561 0.62 9.17 -17.92
N TRP A 562 1.33 10.18 -17.41
CA TRP A 562 0.98 11.59 -17.55
C TRP A 562 0.60 12.00 -18.98
N ARG A 563 1.37 11.56 -19.98
CA ARG A 563 1.18 11.92 -21.40
C ARG A 563 0.04 11.18 -22.09
N ILE A 564 -0.43 10.09 -21.50
CA ILE A 564 -1.52 9.26 -22.03
C ILE A 564 -2.78 9.32 -21.15
N LEU A 565 -2.77 10.06 -20.04
CA LEU A 565 -3.97 10.26 -19.22
C LEU A 565 -4.94 11.24 -19.91
N PRO A 566 -6.26 11.09 -19.67
CA PRO A 566 -7.24 12.00 -20.22
C PRO A 566 -7.13 13.39 -19.56
N GLY A 567 -7.49 14.42 -20.32
CA GLY A 567 -7.49 15.79 -19.84
C GLY A 567 -6.16 16.53 -20.05
N ARG A 568 -6.20 17.85 -19.83
CA ARG A 568 -5.07 18.76 -20.05
C ARG A 568 -4.32 19.15 -18.78
N GLN A 569 -5.00 19.15 -17.64
CA GLN A 569 -4.51 19.67 -16.37
C GLN A 569 -4.29 18.53 -15.37
N GLY A 570 -3.35 18.74 -14.46
CA GLY A 570 -2.99 17.81 -13.39
C GLY A 570 -4.18 17.32 -12.56
N PRO A 571 -5.08 18.19 -12.05
CA PRO A 571 -6.27 17.78 -11.31
C PRO A 571 -7.18 16.80 -12.05
N THR A 572 -7.42 17.02 -13.35
CA THR A 572 -8.22 16.10 -14.16
C THR A 572 -7.53 14.75 -14.34
N LYS A 573 -6.21 14.74 -14.57
CA LYS A 573 -5.43 13.51 -14.69
C LYS A 573 -5.38 12.73 -13.38
N ALA A 574 -5.21 13.43 -12.26
CA ALA A 574 -5.27 12.87 -10.92
C ALA A 574 -6.63 12.21 -10.65
N LEU A 575 -7.73 12.88 -11.01
CA LEU A 575 -9.08 12.33 -10.88
C LEU A 575 -9.23 10.99 -11.60
N PHE A 576 -8.78 10.86 -12.85
CA PHE A 576 -8.87 9.59 -13.58
C PHE A 576 -8.04 8.46 -12.93
N VAL A 577 -6.84 8.77 -12.42
CA VAL A 577 -6.02 7.80 -11.69
C VAL A 577 -6.71 7.38 -10.39
N THR A 578 -7.24 8.34 -9.63
CA THR A 578 -8.00 8.05 -8.41
C THR A 578 -9.26 7.25 -8.70
N LEU A 579 -10.01 7.54 -9.77
CA LEU A 579 -11.21 6.78 -10.13
C LEU A 579 -10.89 5.30 -10.41
N ALA A 580 -9.76 5.02 -11.07
CA ALA A 580 -9.31 3.64 -11.26
C ALA A 580 -8.97 2.93 -9.94
N ILE A 581 -8.51 3.67 -8.92
CA ILE A 581 -8.21 3.12 -7.59
C ILE A 581 -9.49 3.00 -6.76
N ALA A 582 -10.40 3.96 -6.87
CA ALA A 582 -11.66 4.00 -6.15
C ALA A 582 -12.66 2.95 -6.66
N ALA A 583 -12.65 2.60 -7.94
CA ALA A 583 -13.56 1.58 -8.50
C ALA A 583 -13.57 0.25 -7.72
N PRO A 584 -12.42 -0.43 -7.49
CA PRO A 584 -12.39 -1.65 -6.67
C PRO A 584 -12.76 -1.39 -5.21
N VAL A 585 -12.45 -0.21 -4.66
CA VAL A 585 -12.85 0.18 -3.29
C VAL A 585 -14.37 0.29 -3.17
N LEU A 586 -15.04 0.90 -4.15
CA LEU A 586 -16.50 1.02 -4.16
C LEU A 586 -17.18 -0.35 -4.23
N VAL A 587 -16.64 -1.28 -5.02
CA VAL A 587 -17.11 -2.67 -5.03
C VAL A 587 -16.92 -3.32 -3.66
N HIS A 588 -15.76 -3.11 -3.03
CA HIS A 588 -15.50 -3.59 -1.68
C HIS A 588 -16.49 -3.02 -0.66
N LEU A 589 -16.75 -1.72 -0.67
CA LEU A 589 -17.72 -1.08 0.22
C LEU A 589 -19.14 -1.61 -0.01
N GLY A 590 -19.51 -1.88 -1.26
CA GLY A 590 -20.77 -2.54 -1.60
C GLY A 590 -20.88 -3.93 -0.99
N LEU A 591 -19.83 -4.75 -1.12
CA LEU A 591 -19.78 -6.10 -0.55
C LEU A 591 -19.78 -6.07 1.00
N VAL A 592 -19.07 -5.13 1.62
CA VAL A 592 -19.08 -4.91 3.08
C VAL A 592 -20.50 -4.54 3.54
N ALA A 593 -21.17 -3.64 2.84
CA ALA A 593 -22.55 -3.25 3.15
C ALA A 593 -23.53 -4.43 2.98
N MET A 594 -23.41 -5.20 1.90
CA MET A 594 -24.24 -6.39 1.66
C MET A 594 -24.02 -7.50 2.69
N THR A 595 -22.81 -7.59 3.26
CA THR A 595 -22.45 -8.60 4.26
C THR A 595 -22.59 -8.10 5.69
N GLY A 596 -23.04 -6.86 5.92
CA GLY A 596 -23.16 -6.28 7.27
C GLY A 596 -21.83 -6.18 8.03
N GLN A 597 -20.70 -6.14 7.31
CA GLN A 597 -19.38 -5.99 7.92
C GLN A 597 -19.12 -4.52 8.30
N ALA A 598 -18.27 -4.29 9.30
CA ALA A 598 -17.87 -2.95 9.68
C ALA A 598 -17.14 -2.23 8.53
N ARG A 599 -17.53 -0.97 8.28
CA ARG A 599 -16.83 -0.13 7.31
C ARG A 599 -15.45 0.21 7.88
N GLY A 600 -14.40 -0.24 7.21
CA GLY A 600 -13.02 0.16 7.49
C GLY A 600 -12.71 1.56 6.95
N VAL A 601 -11.45 1.97 7.02
CA VAL A 601 -10.95 3.31 6.61
C VAL A 601 -10.60 3.43 5.12
N ALA A 602 -11.14 2.55 4.29
CA ALA A 602 -10.78 2.43 2.87
C ALA A 602 -11.20 3.66 2.03
N ASP A 603 -12.36 4.21 2.36
CA ASP A 603 -12.91 5.44 1.78
C ASP A 603 -12.07 6.67 2.12
N LEU A 604 -11.64 6.80 3.38
CA LEU A 604 -10.72 7.84 3.84
C LEU A 604 -9.40 7.77 3.08
N GLY A 605 -8.83 6.57 2.92
CA GLY A 605 -7.62 6.35 2.12
C GLY A 605 -7.77 6.80 0.66
N CYS A 606 -8.92 6.54 0.04
CA CYS A 606 -9.19 6.99 -1.34
C CYS A 606 -9.34 8.51 -1.45
N ALA A 607 -10.02 9.14 -0.50
CA ALA A 607 -10.20 10.59 -0.47
C ALA A 607 -8.87 11.32 -0.26
N LEU A 608 -8.03 10.81 0.67
CA LEU A 608 -6.68 11.33 0.88
C LEU A 608 -5.79 11.14 -0.34
N LEU A 609 -5.88 9.98 -1.01
CA LEU A 609 -5.15 9.73 -2.24
C LEU A 609 -5.54 10.72 -3.35
N LEU A 610 -6.84 11.00 -3.53
CA LEU A 610 -7.32 12.00 -4.47
C LEU A 610 -6.69 13.36 -4.19
N LEU A 611 -6.68 13.78 -2.93
CA LEU A 611 -6.10 15.05 -2.50
C LEU A 611 -4.59 15.10 -2.79
N VAL A 612 -3.84 14.08 -2.38
CA VAL A 612 -2.40 13.96 -2.60
C VAL A 612 -2.06 13.99 -4.10
N LEU A 613 -2.77 13.23 -4.93
CA LEU A 613 -2.55 13.19 -6.38
C LEU A 613 -2.98 14.48 -7.06
N THR A 614 -4.04 15.14 -6.59
CA THR A 614 -4.50 16.43 -7.13
C THR A 614 -3.45 17.51 -6.89
N ILE A 615 -2.95 17.66 -5.66
CA ILE A 615 -1.89 18.62 -5.34
C ILE A 615 -0.59 18.27 -6.08
N THR A 616 -0.26 16.98 -6.18
CA THR A 616 0.87 16.51 -7.00
C THR A 616 0.71 16.94 -8.46
N GLY A 617 -0.47 16.75 -9.05
CA GLY A 617 -0.77 17.16 -10.42
C GLY A 617 -0.65 18.67 -10.64
N ILE A 618 -1.16 19.48 -9.71
CA ILE A 618 -1.01 20.95 -9.74
C ILE A 618 0.47 21.34 -9.71
N ARG A 619 1.26 20.69 -8.83
CA ARG A 619 2.70 20.94 -8.76
C ARG A 619 3.41 20.57 -10.06
N ILE A 620 3.07 19.46 -10.71
CA ILE A 620 3.64 19.09 -12.01
C ILE A 620 3.29 20.12 -13.10
N ASP A 621 2.07 20.64 -13.09
CA ASP A 621 1.67 21.73 -14.00
C ASP A 621 2.55 22.97 -13.79
N VAL A 622 2.80 23.37 -12.53
CA VAL A 622 3.68 24.51 -12.20
C VAL A 622 5.14 24.23 -12.59
N VAL A 623 5.66 23.04 -12.29
CA VAL A 623 7.05 22.68 -12.58
C VAL A 623 7.31 22.66 -14.09
N SER A 624 6.28 22.34 -14.88
CA SER A 624 6.37 22.36 -16.35
C SER A 624 6.77 23.73 -16.91
N PHE A 625 6.43 24.83 -16.23
CA PHE A 625 6.74 26.21 -16.63
C PHE A 625 7.84 26.89 -15.80
N THR A 626 8.57 26.17 -14.94
CA THR A 626 9.56 26.82 -14.03
C THR A 626 10.69 27.55 -14.75
N HIS A 627 10.98 27.21 -16.01
CA HIS A 627 11.99 27.92 -16.82
C HIS A 627 11.58 29.36 -17.14
N GLU A 628 10.31 29.72 -16.97
CA GLU A 628 9.81 31.09 -17.13
C GLU A 628 9.81 31.87 -15.80
N ARG A 629 10.21 31.25 -14.68
CA ARG A 629 10.22 31.88 -13.36
C ARG A 629 10.92 33.26 -13.31
N PRO A 630 11.99 33.56 -14.08
CA PRO A 630 12.58 34.90 -14.08
C PRO A 630 11.61 36.02 -14.47
N TYR A 631 10.52 35.71 -15.19
CA TYR A 631 9.52 36.68 -15.63
C TYR A 631 8.35 36.85 -14.62
N TRP A 632 8.29 36.03 -13.57
CA TRP A 632 7.18 36.01 -12.61
C TRP A 632 7.68 36.22 -11.18
N ARG A 633 7.00 37.09 -10.41
CA ARG A 633 7.39 37.43 -9.04
C ARG A 633 7.18 36.27 -8.06
N SER A 634 6.14 35.45 -8.26
CA SER A 634 5.81 34.32 -7.40
C SER A 634 5.36 33.06 -8.19
N PRO A 635 5.45 31.86 -7.61
CA PRO A 635 4.87 30.65 -8.19
C PRO A 635 3.34 30.70 -8.31
N ILE A 636 2.67 31.52 -7.49
CA ILE A 636 1.23 31.76 -7.57
C ILE A 636 0.88 32.56 -8.83
N ASP A 637 1.67 33.58 -9.17
CA ASP A 637 1.49 34.34 -10.42
C ASP A 637 1.68 33.43 -11.64
N LEU A 638 2.67 32.53 -11.58
CA LEU A 638 2.87 31.53 -12.61
C LEU A 638 1.64 30.61 -12.72
N LEU A 639 1.10 30.13 -11.60
CA LEU A 639 -0.12 29.30 -11.58
C LEU A 639 -1.33 30.05 -12.15
N LEU A 640 -1.53 31.31 -11.76
CA LEU A 640 -2.57 32.20 -12.29
C LEU A 640 -2.44 32.37 -13.81
N SER A 641 -1.21 32.48 -14.30
CA SER A 641 -0.93 32.58 -15.74
C SER A 641 -1.23 31.27 -16.48
N VAL A 642 -0.91 30.12 -15.89
CA VAL A 642 -1.04 28.79 -16.50
C VAL A 642 -2.50 28.36 -16.58
N TYR A 643 -3.26 28.50 -15.49
CA TYR A 643 -4.67 28.12 -15.46
C TYR A 643 -5.59 29.20 -16.07
N GLN A 644 -5.10 30.43 -16.24
CA GLN A 644 -5.91 31.62 -16.53
C GLN A 644 -6.89 31.91 -15.38
N MET A 645 -7.08 33.19 -15.03
CA MET A 645 -7.92 33.63 -13.89
C MET A 645 -9.24 32.88 -13.72
N ARG A 646 -9.98 32.62 -14.83
CA ARG A 646 -11.27 31.93 -14.80
C ARG A 646 -11.21 30.48 -14.31
N HIS A 647 -10.13 29.74 -14.59
CA HIS A 647 -10.05 28.34 -14.16
C HIS A 647 -9.39 28.19 -12.80
N VAL A 648 -8.68 29.21 -12.30
CA VAL A 648 -8.10 29.16 -10.95
C VAL A 648 -9.18 29.07 -9.88
N SER A 649 -10.27 29.85 -9.99
CA SER A 649 -11.37 29.74 -9.03
C SER A 649 -11.99 28.34 -9.02
N VAL A 650 -12.14 27.73 -10.20
CA VAL A 650 -12.66 26.36 -10.35
C VAL A 650 -11.71 25.35 -9.69
N GLN A 651 -10.39 25.49 -9.87
CA GLN A 651 -9.42 24.59 -9.25
C GLN A 651 -9.34 24.77 -7.73
N VAL A 652 -9.45 26.00 -7.23
CA VAL A 652 -9.51 26.28 -5.79
C VAL A 652 -10.79 25.70 -5.20
N ALA A 653 -11.95 25.93 -5.84
CA ALA A 653 -13.22 25.35 -5.40
C ALA A 653 -13.19 23.81 -5.41
N TYR A 654 -12.59 23.21 -6.43
CA TYR A 654 -12.40 21.76 -6.52
C TYR A 654 -11.53 21.22 -5.37
N LEU A 655 -10.42 21.90 -5.05
CA LEU A 655 -9.56 21.53 -3.92
C LEU A 655 -10.30 21.69 -2.57
N LEU A 656 -11.04 22.78 -2.38
CA LEU A 656 -11.85 23.01 -1.18
C LEU A 656 -12.93 21.93 -1.03
N ALA A 657 -13.57 21.53 -2.12
CA ALA A 657 -14.54 20.44 -2.11
C ALA A 657 -13.90 19.10 -1.70
N GLN A 658 -12.68 18.81 -2.17
CA GLN A 658 -11.94 17.61 -1.73
C GLN A 658 -11.61 17.65 -0.24
N VAL A 659 -11.14 18.80 0.27
CA VAL A 659 -10.86 18.97 1.70
C VAL A 659 -12.14 18.80 2.52
N ALA A 660 -13.27 19.37 2.10
CA ALA A 660 -14.55 19.20 2.75
C ALA A 660 -15.00 17.72 2.80
N VAL A 661 -14.80 16.97 1.70
CA VAL A 661 -15.09 15.53 1.66
C VAL A 661 -14.18 14.75 2.62
N VAL A 662 -12.88 15.04 2.64
CA VAL A 662 -11.95 14.40 3.59
C VAL A 662 -12.36 14.70 5.04
N LEU A 663 -12.72 15.96 5.34
CA LEU A 663 -13.18 16.35 6.68
C LEU A 663 -14.50 15.69 7.07
N ALA A 664 -15.43 15.52 6.13
CA ALA A 664 -16.70 14.84 6.37
C ALA A 664 -16.51 13.34 6.62
N ILE A 665 -15.67 12.67 5.83
CA ILE A 665 -15.31 11.26 6.07
C ILE A 665 -14.55 11.13 7.38
N TRP A 666 -13.60 12.04 7.65
CA TRP A 666 -12.87 12.06 8.92
C TRP A 666 -13.81 12.23 10.10
N SER A 667 -14.78 13.16 10.04
CA SER A 667 -15.74 13.35 11.13
C SER A 667 -16.58 12.09 11.36
N GLN A 668 -17.03 11.43 10.28
CA GLN A 668 -17.74 10.15 10.37
C GLN A 668 -16.88 9.05 11.01
N VAL A 669 -15.59 9.00 10.65
CA VAL A 669 -14.64 8.08 11.27
C VAL A 669 -14.51 8.43 12.76
N THR A 670 -14.28 9.69 13.14
CA THR A 670 -14.02 10.08 14.53
C THR A 670 -15.23 10.03 15.44
N SER A 671 -16.43 10.32 14.94
CA SER A 671 -17.65 10.41 15.75
C SER A 671 -18.28 9.04 16.07
N GLY A 672 -17.76 7.96 15.46
CA GLY A 672 -18.40 6.64 15.53
C GLY A 672 -19.71 6.60 14.72
N PRO A 673 -20.30 5.41 14.51
CA PRO A 673 -21.63 5.33 13.93
C PRO A 673 -22.62 6.07 14.83
N ASP A 674 -23.29 7.08 14.26
CA ASP A 674 -24.34 7.82 14.97
C ASP A 674 -25.42 6.79 15.39
N PRO A 675 -25.70 6.62 16.70
CA PRO A 675 -26.66 5.62 17.17
C PRO A 675 -28.07 5.84 16.61
N SER A 676 -28.37 7.03 16.06
CA SER A 676 -29.60 7.33 15.33
C SER A 676 -29.69 6.73 13.92
N GLN A 677 -28.58 6.24 13.36
CA GLN A 677 -28.50 5.62 12.03
C GLN A 677 -28.45 4.08 12.07
N MET A 678 -28.47 3.46 13.25
CA MET A 678 -28.75 2.04 13.32
C MET A 678 -30.17 1.83 12.79
N PRO A 679 -30.37 1.01 11.74
CA PRO A 679 -31.71 0.74 11.26
C PRO A 679 -32.52 0.23 12.44
N HIS A 680 -33.56 0.98 12.82
CA HIS A 680 -34.62 0.44 13.64
C HIS A 680 -35.12 -0.78 12.90
N ASP A 681 -34.75 -1.95 13.42
CA ASP A 681 -35.19 -3.22 12.89
C ASP A 681 -36.71 -3.23 13.08
N LYS A 682 -37.42 -2.80 12.03
CA LYS A 682 -38.85 -3.02 11.91
C LYS A 682 -38.99 -4.45 11.43
N SER A 683 -38.76 -5.40 12.32
CA SER A 683 -39.27 -6.75 12.12
C SER A 683 -40.81 -6.69 12.11
N PRO A 684 -41.49 -7.40 11.19
CA PRO A 684 -42.93 -7.54 11.18
C PRO A 684 -43.49 -8.26 12.42
#